data_AF-A0A1K0H251-F1
#
_entry.id   AF-A0A1K0H251-F1
#
_cell.length_a   1.000
_cell.length_b   1.000
_cell.length_c   1.000
_cell.angle_alpha   90.00
_cell.angle_beta   90.00
_cell.angle_gamma   90.00
#
_symmetry.space_group_name_H-M   'P 1'
#
loop_
_entity.id
_entity.type
_entity.pdbx_description
1 polymer ?
#
loop_
_entity_poly.entity_id
_entity_poly.type
_entity_poly.pdbx_seq_one_letter_code
_entity_poly.pdbx_strand_id
1 'polypeptide(L)'
;MSTEQDRLRALAAEQGAALGALLAERGADYDIHPLSYAQRRLWVLTELHPRTAAYNVPYAFRVVGPLDVSALERALQGLTRRHESLRTVYFATDGEPWQAVLPELAPAFRIDDHPEVVGADERQSFAADRAAEEAVLPFDLYTGPLLRMRVIRFDPDDAVLLFTMHHIVCDGWSMQVFFGDLESGYRAELGTGPAVSDLPATRYVDFARWQRDWLTSEVSDELASYWTEQLAGAPSVIELPADRPRPALPQMRGGIKRFTWPAGLADRITDFAQREQTTPFAVLLAGFAVLLHRYTGQDDIVVGAPVANRTRMATEDVVGFFVNMLPMRCRIMPATTFRQLVRQVAETVLTAQVHQELPFEILVDRLRRNSDAAHHPLFQVVCALHDEQLEQLRLPGLSVQWIPSHSETAKFDLSLSFSRGPHSLRGWLEYDSALFDEESMAAALGHLQRLLEATTADPDSPVATVPLLSAEEERQLLYGCNDTALAVPDDRLAYELIEERADLQPDAIAVSCGATRLTYRQLDEAANRLAHHLSARGLGPERIVGILLDRSVDLAVCTLAIWKSGAAYLPLDPANPQDRLQFIVKDARVELVLTRTDLADRLPDGVTTLCLDTTPGLDAGPSGRPPRTTGPANLAYVIYTSGSTGRPKGVMIPHRGLRNLVNAISAVLAPTRGDRILQFASFAFDASVYDLTLCLTSGAELVFAPREQLQPGPDLVETLRRNAITMVLLPPTAAALMDPTDVPGVRTLVLGGEACPPELVGSWSAGRALFNAYGPTEASVITTMTRLFRTEHRISIGCPLPNYDVYVLDEWMQPTPVGVPGELYIGGIGLARGYLQRPGLTAERFVPDPFSGKPGARLYRTGDIVRYRADAQLEFVRRADGQVKIRGLRIELGEIQVVLSQLAGVRTSLVATRECGPADVRLVAYLVPEQGAASDPVTLRRALREVLPEYMIPAHFVVVDGIPQTPNGKVDYAALARIDLAVPEETATTPPDTDLERGIAEIWQEVLGVRRVGRHDNFFDLGGNSLLITKVRARLEQRLRTRLTTLTLFRHPTVHDLAANLSAVGPTDGAVTGGTAGADRSALRAEGRRALAERSRRRRTGTDGE
;
A
#
# COMPACT_ATOMS: atom_id res chain seq x y z
N MET A 1 -31.19 42.29 -14.67
CA MET A 1 -30.60 41.31 -15.60
C MET A 1 -29.65 41.94 -16.62
N SER A 2 -30.05 42.98 -17.39
CA SER A 2 -29.16 43.57 -18.42
C SER A 2 -27.81 44.09 -17.86
N THR A 3 -27.80 44.79 -16.72
CA THR A 3 -26.56 45.37 -16.14
C THR A 3 -25.55 44.34 -15.63
N GLU A 4 -25.98 43.14 -15.25
CA GLU A 4 -25.09 42.07 -14.77
C GLU A 4 -24.53 41.23 -15.93
N GLN A 5 -25.35 40.96 -16.95
CA GLN A 5 -24.88 40.35 -18.19
C GLN A 5 -23.88 41.24 -18.93
N ASP A 6 -24.11 42.56 -18.97
CA ASP A 6 -23.19 43.50 -19.60
C ASP A 6 -21.85 43.58 -18.85
N ARG A 7 -21.87 43.46 -17.51
CA ARG A 7 -20.65 43.38 -16.68
C ARG A 7 -19.88 42.07 -16.89
N LEU A 8 -20.56 40.93 -16.91
CA LEU A 8 -19.93 39.63 -17.17
C LEU A 8 -19.34 39.55 -18.58
N ARG A 9 -20.01 40.14 -19.58
CA ARG A 9 -19.49 40.27 -20.95
C ARG A 9 -18.21 41.10 -21.01
N ALA A 10 -18.17 42.22 -20.28
CA ALA A 10 -16.97 43.06 -20.20
C ALA A 10 -15.78 42.33 -19.55
N LEU A 11 -16.02 41.61 -18.44
CA LEU A 11 -14.96 40.82 -17.79
C LEU A 11 -14.48 39.63 -18.64
N ALA A 12 -15.40 38.94 -19.33
CA ALA A 12 -15.06 37.83 -20.23
C ALA A 12 -14.18 38.29 -21.41
N ALA A 13 -14.37 39.52 -21.89
CA ALA A 13 -13.55 40.13 -22.93
C ALA A 13 -12.14 40.53 -22.43
N GLU A 14 -11.98 40.88 -21.15
CA GLU A 14 -10.69 41.31 -20.57
C GLU A 14 -9.75 40.16 -20.18
N GLN A 15 -10.26 39.01 -19.73
CA GLN A 15 -9.43 37.97 -19.10
C GLN A 15 -9.09 36.76 -19.99
N GLY A 16 -9.77 36.56 -21.12
CA GLY A 16 -9.49 35.45 -22.04
C GLY A 16 -8.92 35.95 -23.37
N ALA A 17 -7.62 35.80 -23.64
CA ALA A 17 -7.05 36.14 -24.95
C ALA A 17 -7.73 35.38 -26.12
N ALA A 18 -8.29 34.19 -25.87
CA ALA A 18 -9.03 33.40 -26.85
C ALA A 18 -10.54 33.70 -26.85
N LEU A 19 -11.19 33.81 -25.68
CA LEU A 19 -12.62 34.14 -25.60
C LEU A 19 -12.87 35.60 -26.02
N GLY A 20 -12.08 36.56 -25.56
CA GLY A 20 -12.13 37.95 -26.02
C GLY A 20 -11.93 38.11 -27.53
N ALA A 21 -11.05 37.30 -28.15
CA ALA A 21 -10.90 37.26 -29.61
C ALA A 21 -12.13 36.62 -30.30
N LEU A 22 -12.66 35.53 -29.75
CA LEU A 22 -13.87 34.86 -30.25
C LEU A 22 -15.13 35.75 -30.12
N LEU A 23 -15.22 36.49 -29.01
CA LEU A 23 -16.27 37.46 -28.67
C LEU A 23 -16.16 38.71 -29.57
N ALA A 24 -14.95 39.15 -29.89
CA ALA A 24 -14.70 40.27 -30.81
C ALA A 24 -14.97 39.92 -32.28
N GLU A 25 -14.70 38.67 -32.72
CA GLU A 25 -14.96 38.21 -34.09
C GLU A 25 -16.44 37.97 -34.40
N ARG A 26 -17.27 37.56 -33.41
CA ARG A 26 -18.62 37.02 -33.67
C ARG A 26 -19.80 37.90 -33.23
N GLY A 27 -19.56 39.06 -32.61
CA GLY A 27 -20.61 40.00 -32.21
C GLY A 27 -21.37 39.58 -30.94
N ALA A 28 -21.98 40.55 -30.26
CA ALA A 28 -22.29 40.55 -28.82
C ALA A 28 -23.47 39.69 -28.30
N ASP A 29 -23.91 38.64 -28.99
CA ASP A 29 -25.17 37.93 -28.68
C ASP A 29 -24.94 36.54 -28.02
N TYR A 30 -24.46 36.53 -26.77
CA TYR A 30 -24.24 35.32 -25.97
C TYR A 30 -25.12 35.30 -24.70
N ASP A 31 -25.66 34.12 -24.37
CA ASP A 31 -26.40 33.85 -23.11
C ASP A 31 -25.42 33.21 -22.10
N ILE A 32 -25.10 33.97 -21.04
CA ILE A 32 -24.13 33.57 -20.00
C ILE A 32 -24.89 33.06 -18.77
N HIS A 33 -24.44 31.92 -18.24
CA HIS A 33 -25.06 31.22 -17.12
C HIS A 33 -24.01 30.67 -16.14
N PRO A 34 -24.36 30.49 -14.86
CA PRO A 34 -23.55 29.71 -13.95
C PRO A 34 -23.51 28.24 -14.38
N LEU A 35 -22.43 27.53 -14.07
CA LEU A 35 -22.39 26.06 -14.21
C LEU A 35 -23.31 25.40 -13.18
N SER A 36 -23.83 24.22 -13.50
CA SER A 36 -24.33 23.32 -12.45
C SER A 36 -23.21 22.95 -11.49
N TYR A 37 -23.55 22.41 -10.32
CA TYR A 37 -22.53 21.94 -9.38
C TYR A 37 -21.65 20.83 -10.02
N ALA A 38 -22.31 19.82 -10.62
CA ALA A 38 -21.61 18.74 -11.31
C ALA A 38 -20.64 19.22 -12.42
N GLN A 39 -21.06 20.19 -13.25
CA GLN A 39 -20.18 20.77 -14.26
C GLN A 39 -19.02 21.54 -13.65
N ARG A 40 -19.25 22.30 -12.56
CA ARG A 40 -18.21 23.06 -11.86
C ARG A 40 -17.10 22.12 -11.37
N ARG A 41 -17.46 20.98 -10.79
CA ARG A 41 -16.52 19.95 -10.38
C ARG A 41 -15.69 19.42 -11.55
N LEU A 42 -16.33 19.04 -12.66
CA LEU A 42 -15.62 18.57 -13.85
C LEU A 42 -14.67 19.63 -14.41
N TRP A 43 -15.08 20.89 -14.46
CA TRP A 43 -14.23 21.98 -14.91
C TRP A 43 -12.96 22.10 -14.05
N VAL A 44 -13.09 22.05 -12.71
CA VAL A 44 -11.93 22.06 -11.80
C VAL A 44 -11.01 20.87 -12.05
N LEU A 45 -11.55 19.67 -12.27
CA LEU A 45 -10.77 18.46 -12.55
C LEU A 45 -10.03 18.55 -13.89
N THR A 46 -10.65 19.14 -14.91
CA THR A 46 -10.00 19.40 -16.21
C THR A 46 -8.89 20.45 -16.09
N GLU A 47 -9.07 21.49 -15.26
CA GLU A 47 -8.05 22.50 -14.97
C GLU A 47 -6.85 21.93 -14.18
N LEU A 48 -7.07 20.90 -13.35
CA LEU A 48 -6.01 20.18 -12.63
C LEU A 48 -5.15 19.33 -13.55
N HIS A 49 -5.77 18.74 -14.57
CA HIS A 49 -5.10 17.89 -15.56
C HIS A 49 -5.36 18.40 -16.99
N PRO A 50 -4.79 19.55 -17.39
CA PRO A 50 -5.00 20.09 -18.73
C PRO A 50 -4.56 19.08 -19.79
N ARG A 51 -5.40 18.89 -20.81
CA ARG A 51 -5.22 17.90 -21.89
C ARG A 51 -5.37 16.43 -21.48
N THR A 52 -5.99 16.14 -20.33
CA THR A 52 -6.42 14.78 -20.01
C THR A 52 -7.56 14.33 -20.93
N ALA A 53 -7.58 13.03 -21.23
CA ALA A 53 -8.70 12.37 -21.91
C ALA A 53 -9.63 11.63 -20.94
N ALA A 54 -9.38 11.71 -19.62
CA ALA A 54 -10.14 10.97 -18.62
C ALA A 54 -11.65 11.27 -18.63
N TYR A 55 -12.05 12.44 -19.13
CA TYR A 55 -13.44 12.86 -19.25
C TYR A 55 -13.92 12.91 -20.70
N ASN A 56 -13.24 12.22 -21.62
CA ASN A 56 -13.77 11.97 -22.95
C ASN A 56 -14.73 10.79 -22.89
N VAL A 57 -15.84 10.88 -23.63
CA VAL A 57 -16.84 9.80 -23.77
C VAL A 57 -16.80 9.32 -25.23
N PRO A 58 -15.93 8.33 -25.56
CA PRO A 58 -15.80 7.82 -26.91
C PRO A 58 -16.83 6.73 -27.22
N TYR A 59 -17.33 6.72 -28.45
CA TYR A 59 -18.10 5.64 -29.06
C TYR A 59 -17.55 5.34 -30.45
N ALA A 60 -17.54 4.08 -30.83
CA ALA A 60 -17.16 3.64 -32.17
C ALA A 60 -18.21 2.66 -32.71
N PHE A 61 -18.62 2.84 -33.96
CA PHE A 61 -19.59 1.97 -34.63
C PHE A 61 -19.09 1.60 -36.02
N ARG A 62 -19.04 0.31 -36.34
CA ARG A 62 -18.94 -0.15 -37.73
C ARG A 62 -20.31 -0.02 -38.38
N VAL A 63 -20.33 0.50 -39.59
CA VAL A 63 -21.54 0.71 -40.39
C VAL A 63 -21.33 0.05 -41.73
N VAL A 64 -22.19 -0.90 -42.06
CA VAL A 64 -22.18 -1.65 -43.32
C VAL A 64 -23.45 -1.33 -44.11
N GLY A 65 -23.27 -0.89 -45.35
CA GLY A 65 -24.31 -0.44 -46.29
C GLY A 65 -24.04 0.97 -46.84
N PRO A 66 -24.93 1.47 -47.72
CA PRO A 66 -24.73 2.72 -48.46
C PRO A 66 -24.95 3.95 -47.56
N LEU A 67 -23.95 4.28 -46.75
CA LEU A 67 -24.00 5.42 -45.83
C LEU A 67 -23.97 6.76 -46.59
N ASP A 68 -25.07 7.51 -46.54
CA ASP A 68 -25.08 8.91 -46.99
C ASP A 68 -24.39 9.81 -45.94
N VAL A 69 -23.10 10.06 -46.14
CA VAL A 69 -22.29 10.87 -45.23
C VAL A 69 -22.76 12.33 -45.17
N SER A 70 -23.35 12.86 -46.25
CA SER A 70 -23.82 14.24 -46.29
C SER A 70 -25.10 14.42 -45.48
N ALA A 71 -26.02 13.45 -45.55
CA ALA A 71 -27.20 13.42 -44.67
C ALA A 71 -26.80 13.29 -43.20
N LEU A 72 -25.76 12.51 -42.90
CA LEU A 72 -25.23 12.35 -41.54
C LEU A 72 -24.63 13.65 -40.99
N GLU A 73 -23.84 14.37 -41.80
CA GLU A 73 -23.28 15.67 -41.43
C GLU A 73 -24.38 16.71 -41.17
N ARG A 74 -25.40 16.79 -42.04
CA ARG A 74 -26.53 17.71 -41.86
C ARG A 74 -27.36 17.37 -40.62
N ALA A 75 -27.58 16.08 -40.36
CA ALA A 75 -28.23 15.63 -39.12
C ALA A 75 -27.44 16.09 -37.88
N LEU A 76 -26.11 15.90 -37.86
CA LEU A 76 -25.24 16.34 -36.76
C LEU A 76 -25.28 17.86 -36.54
N GLN A 77 -25.30 18.64 -37.62
CA GLN A 77 -25.47 20.10 -37.56
C GLN A 77 -26.84 20.49 -36.97
N GLY A 78 -27.90 19.77 -37.36
CA GLY A 78 -29.23 19.91 -36.78
C GLY A 78 -29.26 19.64 -35.28
N LEU A 79 -28.60 18.57 -34.83
CA LEU A 79 -28.48 18.22 -33.41
C LEU A 79 -27.73 19.29 -32.62
N THR A 80 -26.66 19.86 -33.19
CA THR A 80 -25.89 20.93 -32.53
C THR A 80 -26.71 22.22 -32.36
N ARG A 81 -27.65 22.49 -33.29
CA ARG A 81 -28.64 23.58 -33.12
C ARG A 81 -29.70 23.24 -32.07
N ARG A 82 -30.17 21.99 -32.06
CA ARG A 82 -31.23 21.48 -31.17
C ARG A 82 -30.80 21.47 -29.70
N HIS A 83 -29.58 21.01 -29.42
CA HIS A 83 -29.04 20.82 -28.08
C HIS A 83 -28.01 21.90 -27.76
N GLU A 84 -28.38 22.91 -26.97
CA GLU A 84 -27.50 24.03 -26.66
C GLU A 84 -26.21 23.63 -25.94
N SER A 85 -26.21 22.55 -25.16
CA SER A 85 -25.02 21.98 -24.52
C SER A 85 -23.89 21.69 -25.53
N LEU A 86 -24.22 21.31 -26.77
CA LEU A 86 -23.23 20.98 -27.81
C LEU A 86 -22.55 22.22 -28.41
N ARG A 87 -23.15 23.40 -28.23
CA ARG A 87 -22.64 24.71 -28.66
C ARG A 87 -22.28 25.62 -27.47
N THR A 88 -22.04 25.02 -26.31
CA THR A 88 -21.67 25.72 -25.07
C THR A 88 -20.16 25.66 -24.85
N VAL A 89 -19.57 26.80 -24.47
CA VAL A 89 -18.16 26.92 -24.06
C VAL A 89 -18.07 27.37 -22.60
N TYR A 90 -16.95 27.08 -21.94
CA TYR A 90 -16.74 27.31 -20.51
C TYR A 90 -15.54 28.22 -20.29
N PHE A 91 -15.66 29.15 -19.35
CA PHE A 91 -14.60 30.09 -19.03
C PHE A 91 -14.62 30.41 -17.53
N ALA A 92 -13.60 31.10 -17.04
CA ALA A 92 -13.56 31.57 -15.66
C ALA A 92 -13.42 33.08 -15.59
N THR A 93 -14.00 33.65 -14.54
CA THR A 93 -13.93 35.08 -14.23
C THR A 93 -13.78 35.21 -12.72
N ASP A 94 -12.74 35.91 -12.26
CA ASP A 94 -12.40 36.02 -10.83
C ASP A 94 -12.30 34.66 -10.09
N GLY A 95 -11.87 33.62 -10.81
CA GLY A 95 -11.73 32.26 -10.28
C GLY A 95 -13.05 31.47 -10.17
N GLU A 96 -14.17 32.03 -10.63
CA GLU A 96 -15.46 31.34 -10.72
C GLU A 96 -15.74 30.91 -12.17
N PRO A 97 -16.15 29.66 -12.43
CA PRO A 97 -16.44 29.20 -13.77
C PRO A 97 -17.87 29.57 -14.23
N TRP A 98 -17.98 29.89 -15.52
CA TRP A 98 -19.20 30.29 -16.22
C TRP A 98 -19.33 29.54 -17.54
N GLN A 99 -20.55 29.41 -18.04
CA GLN A 99 -20.84 28.80 -19.34
C GLN A 99 -21.52 29.82 -20.26
N ALA A 100 -21.11 29.85 -21.53
CA ALA A 100 -21.68 30.69 -22.56
C ALA A 100 -22.26 29.82 -23.68
N VAL A 101 -23.55 30.00 -23.95
CA VAL A 101 -24.22 29.35 -25.06
C VAL A 101 -24.00 30.18 -26.32
N LEU A 102 -23.29 29.61 -27.31
CA LEU A 102 -23.00 30.29 -28.57
C LEU A 102 -24.21 30.18 -29.52
N PRO A 103 -24.59 31.24 -30.25
CA PRO A 103 -25.72 31.18 -31.20
C PRO A 103 -25.49 30.13 -32.30
N GLU A 104 -24.25 30.00 -32.76
CA GLU A 104 -23.83 28.99 -33.71
C GLU A 104 -22.42 28.47 -33.39
N LEU A 105 -22.27 27.15 -33.39
CA LEU A 105 -20.99 26.46 -33.31
C LEU A 105 -21.08 25.20 -34.18
N ALA A 106 -20.27 25.13 -35.24
CA ALA A 106 -20.28 23.96 -36.10
C ALA A 106 -19.68 22.75 -35.36
N PRO A 107 -20.27 21.54 -35.48
CA PRO A 107 -19.65 20.34 -34.95
C PRO A 107 -18.35 20.03 -35.71
N ALA A 108 -17.38 19.43 -35.03
CA ALA A 108 -16.17 18.97 -35.69
C ALA A 108 -16.45 17.64 -36.42
N PHE A 109 -16.71 17.72 -37.73
CA PHE A 109 -16.96 16.57 -38.60
C PHE A 109 -15.78 16.35 -39.56
N ARG A 110 -15.30 15.10 -39.69
CA ARG A 110 -14.21 14.73 -40.61
C ARG A 110 -14.48 13.40 -41.29
N ILE A 111 -14.03 13.28 -42.53
CA ILE A 111 -14.07 12.04 -43.32
C ILE A 111 -12.63 11.68 -43.68
N ASP A 112 -12.24 10.43 -43.42
CA ASP A 112 -10.96 9.87 -43.86
C ASP A 112 -11.19 8.62 -44.71
N ASP A 113 -10.75 8.70 -45.95
CA ASP A 113 -10.81 7.60 -46.91
C ASP A 113 -9.57 6.72 -46.81
N HIS A 114 -9.79 5.42 -46.61
CA HIS A 114 -8.75 4.40 -46.46
C HIS A 114 -9.01 3.16 -47.36
N PRO A 115 -9.11 3.34 -48.69
CA PRO A 115 -9.34 2.24 -49.63
C PRO A 115 -8.19 1.23 -49.70
N GLU A 116 -7.01 1.58 -49.20
CA GLU A 116 -5.85 0.70 -49.11
C GLU A 116 -6.02 -0.41 -48.06
N VAL A 117 -6.94 -0.28 -47.11
CA VAL A 117 -7.20 -1.25 -46.04
C VAL A 117 -8.29 -2.22 -46.49
N VAL A 118 -7.91 -3.36 -47.05
CA VAL A 118 -8.83 -4.26 -47.77
C VAL A 118 -9.25 -5.47 -46.92
N GLY A 119 -8.36 -6.01 -46.08
CA GLY A 119 -8.65 -7.21 -45.29
C GLY A 119 -9.62 -6.94 -44.13
N ALA A 120 -10.57 -7.83 -43.88
CA ALA A 120 -11.55 -7.66 -42.79
C ALA A 120 -10.88 -7.52 -41.40
N ASP A 121 -9.89 -8.36 -41.10
CA ASP A 121 -9.13 -8.29 -39.85
C ASP A 121 -8.27 -7.01 -39.77
N GLU A 122 -7.73 -6.57 -40.92
CA GLU A 122 -6.95 -5.36 -41.04
C GLU A 122 -7.82 -4.11 -40.80
N ARG A 123 -9.01 -4.05 -41.41
CA ARG A 123 -10.02 -3.00 -41.18
C ARG A 123 -10.43 -2.95 -39.72
N GLN A 124 -10.68 -4.10 -39.09
CA GLN A 124 -11.05 -4.18 -37.68
C GLN A 124 -9.92 -3.65 -36.77
N SER A 125 -8.68 -4.06 -37.00
CA SER A 125 -7.53 -3.57 -36.24
C SER A 125 -7.32 -2.08 -36.45
N PHE A 126 -7.40 -1.62 -37.70
CA PHE A 126 -7.24 -0.20 -38.05
C PHE A 126 -8.32 0.66 -37.40
N ALA A 127 -9.57 0.21 -37.43
CA ALA A 127 -10.69 0.88 -36.77
C ALA A 127 -10.49 1.00 -35.26
N ALA A 128 -10.06 -0.08 -34.61
CA ALA A 128 -9.76 -0.08 -33.18
C ALA A 128 -8.61 0.89 -32.82
N ASP A 129 -7.53 0.89 -33.60
CA ASP A 129 -6.40 1.81 -33.40
C ASP A 129 -6.84 3.27 -33.56
N ARG A 130 -7.62 3.59 -34.60
CA ARG A 130 -8.15 4.95 -34.82
C ARG A 130 -9.14 5.36 -33.73
N ALA A 131 -9.97 4.45 -33.24
CA ALA A 131 -10.89 4.72 -32.14
C ALA A 131 -10.13 5.04 -30.84
N ALA A 132 -9.06 4.30 -30.54
CA ALA A 132 -8.20 4.56 -29.38
C ALA A 132 -7.47 5.90 -29.51
N GLU A 133 -6.95 6.24 -30.70
CA GLU A 133 -6.34 7.54 -30.97
C GLU A 133 -7.33 8.69 -30.77
N GLU A 134 -8.55 8.57 -31.31
CA GLU A 134 -9.59 9.59 -31.19
C GLU A 134 -10.03 9.79 -29.73
N ALA A 135 -10.16 8.70 -28.97
CA ALA A 135 -10.56 8.70 -27.57
C ALA A 135 -9.62 9.52 -26.67
N VAL A 136 -8.33 9.59 -27.01
CA VAL A 136 -7.31 10.28 -26.19
C VAL A 136 -7.05 11.73 -26.62
N LEU A 137 -7.65 12.20 -27.72
CA LEU A 137 -7.48 13.58 -28.15
C LEU A 137 -8.22 14.53 -27.18
N PRO A 138 -7.53 15.50 -26.54
CA PRO A 138 -8.14 16.37 -25.55
C PRO A 138 -9.15 17.34 -26.18
N PHE A 139 -10.10 17.80 -25.35
CA PHE A 139 -10.95 18.94 -25.68
C PHE A 139 -10.43 20.22 -25.03
N ASP A 140 -10.66 21.35 -25.70
CA ASP A 140 -10.51 22.67 -25.11
C ASP A 140 -11.88 23.21 -24.72
N LEU A 141 -12.12 23.32 -23.41
CA LEU A 141 -13.39 23.80 -22.86
C LEU A 141 -13.66 25.28 -23.18
N TYR A 142 -12.63 26.07 -23.47
CA TYR A 142 -12.75 27.51 -23.68
C TYR A 142 -13.19 27.87 -25.10
N THR A 143 -12.85 27.04 -26.08
CA THR A 143 -13.08 27.32 -27.51
C THR A 143 -14.09 26.37 -28.15
N GLY A 144 -14.20 25.13 -27.65
CA GLY A 144 -15.02 24.11 -28.28
C GLY A 144 -14.61 23.80 -29.73
N PRO A 145 -15.46 23.12 -30.52
CA PRO A 145 -16.64 22.36 -30.11
C PRO A 145 -16.28 21.17 -29.20
N LEU A 146 -17.20 20.80 -28.31
CA LEU A 146 -17.02 19.70 -27.33
C LEU A 146 -17.59 18.37 -27.81
N LEU A 147 -17.74 18.26 -29.13
CA LEU A 147 -18.22 17.12 -29.88
C LEU A 147 -17.37 16.97 -31.14
N ARG A 148 -16.83 15.77 -31.35
CA ARG A 148 -16.13 15.35 -32.58
C ARG A 148 -16.80 14.12 -33.17
N MET A 149 -16.95 14.13 -34.48
CA MET A 149 -17.38 12.98 -35.26
C MET A 149 -16.43 12.76 -36.43
N ARG A 150 -15.97 11.53 -36.59
CA ARG A 150 -15.01 11.13 -37.63
C ARG A 150 -15.51 9.88 -38.34
N VAL A 151 -15.60 9.94 -39.66
CA VAL A 151 -16.02 8.83 -40.51
C VAL A 151 -14.78 8.25 -41.19
N ILE A 152 -14.45 7.01 -40.88
CA ILE A 152 -13.38 6.26 -41.55
C ILE A 152 -14.06 5.40 -42.61
N ARG A 153 -13.85 5.69 -43.89
CA ARG A 153 -14.49 4.97 -44.99
C ARG A 153 -13.48 4.05 -45.65
N PHE A 154 -13.74 2.75 -45.64
CA PHE A 154 -12.89 1.76 -46.30
C PHE A 154 -13.31 1.56 -47.77
N ASP A 155 -14.62 1.51 -48.01
CA ASP A 155 -15.23 1.47 -49.34
C ASP A 155 -16.65 2.07 -49.28
N PRO A 156 -17.41 2.16 -50.40
CA PRO A 156 -18.74 2.77 -50.39
C PRO A 156 -19.76 2.14 -49.42
N ASP A 157 -19.57 0.89 -49.01
CA ASP A 157 -20.50 0.13 -48.18
C ASP A 157 -19.92 -0.29 -46.82
N ASP A 158 -18.70 0.10 -46.46
CA ASP A 158 -18.05 -0.24 -45.18
C ASP A 158 -17.33 0.98 -44.59
N ALA A 159 -17.85 1.47 -43.47
CA ALA A 159 -17.31 2.61 -42.75
C ALA A 159 -17.32 2.40 -41.24
N VAL A 160 -16.54 3.22 -40.52
CA VAL A 160 -16.53 3.29 -39.07
C VAL A 160 -16.81 4.73 -38.65
N LEU A 161 -17.82 4.89 -37.79
CA LEU A 161 -18.17 6.15 -37.16
C LEU A 161 -17.50 6.21 -35.80
N LEU A 162 -16.59 7.16 -35.63
CA LEU A 162 -16.03 7.52 -34.34
C LEU A 162 -16.72 8.77 -33.83
N PHE A 163 -17.15 8.71 -32.59
CA PHE A 163 -17.90 9.74 -31.92
C PHE A 163 -17.26 10.02 -30.57
N THR A 164 -17.00 11.28 -30.22
CA THR A 164 -16.42 11.60 -28.92
C THR A 164 -16.96 12.94 -28.43
N MET A 165 -17.44 12.97 -27.20
CA MET A 165 -17.85 14.18 -26.49
C MET A 165 -17.04 14.36 -25.21
N HIS A 166 -16.94 15.60 -24.71
CA HIS A 166 -16.47 15.83 -23.35
C HIS A 166 -17.61 15.62 -22.35
N HIS A 167 -17.35 14.92 -21.24
CA HIS A 167 -18.35 14.56 -20.23
C HIS A 167 -19.02 15.76 -19.55
N ILE A 168 -18.49 16.98 -19.71
CA ILE A 168 -19.12 18.22 -19.19
C ILE A 168 -20.40 18.62 -19.95
N VAL A 169 -20.57 18.15 -21.19
CA VAL A 169 -21.74 18.44 -22.04
C VAL A 169 -22.67 17.23 -22.21
N CYS A 170 -22.31 16.07 -21.67
CA CYS A 170 -23.09 14.84 -21.82
C CYS A 170 -22.88 13.87 -20.66
N ASP A 171 -23.82 12.95 -20.48
CA ASP A 171 -23.70 11.78 -19.61
C ASP A 171 -24.29 10.53 -20.30
N GLY A 172 -24.26 9.38 -19.62
CA GLY A 172 -24.77 8.13 -20.20
C GLY A 172 -26.22 8.23 -20.68
N TRP A 173 -27.08 8.92 -19.93
CA TRP A 173 -28.48 9.16 -20.33
C TRP A 173 -28.55 10.09 -21.56
N SER A 174 -27.76 11.15 -21.59
CA SER A 174 -27.68 12.07 -22.73
C SER A 174 -27.27 11.38 -24.02
N MET A 175 -26.45 10.33 -23.94
CA MET A 175 -26.03 9.57 -25.13
C MET A 175 -27.20 8.81 -25.76
N GLN A 176 -28.18 8.33 -24.99
CA GLN A 176 -29.39 7.71 -25.53
C GLN A 176 -30.23 8.73 -26.29
N VAL A 177 -30.46 9.89 -25.68
CA VAL A 177 -31.18 11.01 -26.30
C VAL A 177 -30.46 11.44 -27.58
N PHE A 178 -29.14 11.60 -27.52
CA PHE A 178 -28.33 12.01 -28.65
C PHE A 178 -28.42 11.01 -29.83
N PHE A 179 -28.28 9.70 -29.58
CA PHE A 179 -28.34 8.71 -30.66
C PHE A 179 -29.75 8.57 -31.25
N GLY A 180 -30.81 8.66 -30.44
CA GLY A 180 -32.19 8.67 -30.94
C GLY A 180 -32.51 9.89 -31.80
N ASP A 181 -32.01 11.06 -31.39
CA ASP A 181 -32.13 12.28 -32.18
C ASP A 181 -31.30 12.21 -33.47
N LEU A 182 -30.12 11.60 -33.43
CA LEU A 182 -29.27 11.43 -34.62
C LEU A 182 -29.94 10.50 -35.64
N GLU A 183 -30.53 9.38 -35.20
CA GLU A 183 -31.33 8.50 -36.05
C GLU A 183 -32.49 9.28 -36.70
N SER A 184 -33.24 10.03 -35.90
CA SER A 184 -34.40 10.80 -36.37
C SER A 184 -33.99 11.89 -37.36
N GLY A 185 -32.91 12.61 -37.07
CA GLY A 185 -32.34 13.62 -37.96
C GLY A 185 -31.85 13.02 -39.27
N TYR A 186 -31.18 11.88 -39.22
CA TYR A 186 -30.72 11.19 -40.43
C TYR A 186 -31.89 10.72 -41.31
N ARG A 187 -32.97 10.19 -40.71
CA ARG A 187 -34.21 9.84 -41.43
C ARG A 187 -34.84 11.02 -42.15
N ALA A 188 -34.87 12.17 -41.50
CA ALA A 188 -35.42 13.41 -42.05
C ALA A 188 -34.59 13.88 -43.26
N GLU A 189 -33.25 13.88 -43.14
CA GLU A 189 -32.34 14.25 -44.22
C GLU A 189 -32.38 13.30 -45.42
N LEU A 190 -32.75 12.03 -45.20
CA LEU A 190 -33.03 11.05 -46.25
C LEU A 190 -34.44 11.18 -46.87
N GLY A 191 -35.32 12.03 -46.31
CA GLY A 191 -36.72 12.16 -46.73
C GLY A 191 -37.61 10.96 -46.35
N THR A 192 -37.19 10.13 -45.40
CA THR A 192 -37.86 8.88 -44.98
C THR A 192 -38.53 8.96 -43.61
N GLY A 193 -38.51 10.15 -43.00
CA GLY A 193 -39.12 10.44 -41.70
C GLY A 193 -39.57 11.89 -41.62
N PRO A 194 -40.38 12.24 -40.60
CA PRO A 194 -40.77 13.62 -40.36
C PRO A 194 -39.53 14.48 -40.02
N ALA A 195 -39.62 15.78 -40.27
CA ALA A 195 -38.64 16.72 -39.75
C ALA A 195 -38.55 16.59 -38.22
N VAL A 196 -37.33 16.68 -37.68
CA VAL A 196 -37.11 16.65 -36.23
C VAL A 196 -37.87 17.82 -35.59
N SER A 197 -38.60 17.54 -34.50
CA SER A 197 -39.45 18.49 -33.78
C SER A 197 -38.68 19.71 -33.26
N ASP A 198 -39.41 20.77 -32.90
CA ASP A 198 -38.89 22.01 -32.32
C ASP A 198 -38.08 21.77 -31.03
N LEU A 199 -37.28 22.78 -30.65
CA LEU A 199 -36.34 22.79 -29.52
C LEU A 199 -36.93 22.16 -28.25
N PRO A 200 -36.14 21.41 -27.44
CA PRO A 200 -36.59 20.92 -26.15
C PRO A 200 -37.19 22.07 -25.32
N ALA A 201 -38.30 21.82 -24.63
CA ALA A 201 -38.98 22.84 -23.83
C ALA A 201 -38.11 23.38 -22.67
N THR A 202 -37.07 22.64 -22.29
CA THR A 202 -36.13 22.97 -21.21
C THR A 202 -34.70 22.87 -21.73
N ARG A 203 -33.88 23.89 -21.49
CA ARG A 203 -32.44 23.85 -21.76
C ARG A 203 -31.68 23.39 -20.51
N TYR A 204 -30.51 22.80 -20.68
CA TYR A 204 -29.60 22.44 -19.59
C TYR A 204 -29.24 23.67 -18.73
N VAL A 205 -29.05 24.83 -19.35
CA VAL A 205 -28.75 26.07 -18.63
C VAL A 205 -29.89 26.54 -17.73
N ASP A 206 -31.13 26.15 -18.04
CA ASP A 206 -32.29 26.43 -17.20
C ASP A 206 -32.28 25.51 -15.97
N PHE A 207 -31.88 24.24 -16.12
CA PHE A 207 -31.60 23.33 -15.00
C PHE A 207 -30.46 23.84 -14.11
N ALA A 208 -29.35 24.31 -14.70
CA ALA A 208 -28.23 24.84 -13.94
C ALA A 208 -28.62 26.07 -13.10
N ARG A 209 -29.40 27.00 -13.67
CA ARG A 209 -29.96 28.15 -12.92
C ARG A 209 -30.92 27.69 -11.83
N TRP A 210 -31.87 26.83 -12.17
CA TRP A 210 -32.83 26.29 -11.20
C TRP A 210 -32.11 25.61 -10.02
N GLN A 211 -31.09 24.79 -10.26
CA GLN A 211 -30.35 24.11 -9.19
C GLN A 211 -29.64 25.11 -8.26
N ARG A 212 -29.10 26.20 -8.81
CA ARG A 212 -28.45 27.27 -8.03
C ARG A 212 -29.43 28.04 -7.17
N ASP A 213 -30.61 28.33 -7.70
CA ASP A 213 -31.65 29.09 -7.01
C ASP A 213 -32.38 28.25 -5.95
N TRP A 214 -32.63 26.97 -6.26
CA TRP A 214 -33.32 26.04 -5.38
C TRP A 214 -32.46 25.59 -4.19
N LEU A 215 -31.17 25.36 -4.41
CA LEU A 215 -30.25 24.86 -3.38
C LEU A 215 -29.78 25.98 -2.45
N THR A 216 -30.75 26.58 -1.75
CA THR A 216 -30.53 27.56 -0.68
C THR A 216 -29.75 26.93 0.49
N SER A 217 -29.23 27.76 1.41
CA SER A 217 -28.53 27.26 2.59
C SER A 217 -29.38 26.31 3.43
N GLU A 218 -30.67 26.62 3.58
CA GLU A 218 -31.63 25.81 4.36
C GLU A 218 -31.84 24.42 3.74
N VAL A 219 -32.13 24.36 2.44
CA VAL A 219 -32.28 23.09 1.70
C VAL A 219 -30.97 22.29 1.71
N SER A 220 -29.85 22.98 1.54
CA SER A 220 -28.53 22.35 1.58
C SER A 220 -28.21 21.78 2.96
N ASP A 221 -28.59 22.46 4.04
CA ASP A 221 -28.40 22.00 5.43
C ASP A 221 -29.25 20.78 5.73
N GLU A 222 -30.51 20.79 5.31
CA GLU A 222 -31.41 19.63 5.45
C GLU A 222 -30.84 18.41 4.74
N LEU A 223 -30.51 18.53 3.46
CA LEU A 223 -29.95 17.42 2.67
C LEU A 223 -28.60 16.94 3.21
N ALA A 224 -27.75 17.85 3.69
CA ALA A 224 -26.44 17.49 4.22
C ALA A 224 -26.49 16.85 5.61
N SER A 225 -27.53 17.09 6.40
CA SER A 225 -27.68 16.50 7.73
C SER A 225 -27.66 14.97 7.68
N TYR A 226 -28.43 14.40 6.76
CA TYR A 226 -28.45 12.97 6.46
C TYR A 226 -27.05 12.44 6.14
N TRP A 227 -26.35 13.07 5.18
CA TRP A 227 -25.04 12.59 4.75
C TRP A 227 -23.96 12.73 5.84
N THR A 228 -24.06 13.79 6.66
CA THR A 228 -23.15 14.02 7.78
C THR A 228 -23.32 12.93 8.84
N GLU A 229 -24.57 12.52 9.13
CA GLU A 229 -24.86 11.41 10.03
C GLU A 229 -24.42 10.06 9.45
N GLN A 230 -24.75 9.77 8.20
CA GLN A 230 -24.42 8.49 7.55
C GLN A 230 -22.91 8.26 7.42
N LEU A 231 -22.14 9.33 7.15
CA LEU A 231 -20.70 9.25 6.97
C LEU A 231 -19.91 9.56 8.25
N ALA A 232 -20.59 9.78 9.38
CA ALA A 232 -19.95 9.99 10.67
C ALA A 232 -19.05 8.79 11.03
N GLY A 233 -17.76 9.07 11.25
CA GLY A 233 -16.77 8.04 11.60
C GLY A 233 -16.39 7.07 10.46
N ALA A 234 -16.88 7.25 9.22
CA ALA A 234 -16.47 6.42 8.09
C ALA A 234 -14.94 6.55 7.86
N PRO A 235 -14.23 5.53 7.35
CA PRO A 235 -12.82 5.69 7.02
C PRO A 235 -12.62 6.72 5.90
N SER A 236 -11.46 7.39 5.89
CA SER A 236 -11.11 8.36 4.84
C SER A 236 -10.53 7.68 3.59
N VAL A 237 -9.92 6.51 3.75
CA VAL A 237 -9.20 5.79 2.70
C VAL A 237 -9.43 4.28 2.87
N ILE A 238 -9.63 3.59 1.75
CA ILE A 238 -9.52 2.13 1.66
C ILE A 238 -8.06 1.71 1.38
N GLU A 239 -7.51 0.84 2.22
CA GLU A 239 -6.12 0.36 2.13
C GLU A 239 -6.01 -0.77 1.10
N LEU A 240 -6.22 -0.44 -0.19
CA LEU A 240 -6.16 -1.42 -1.26
C LEU A 240 -4.76 -2.06 -1.35
N PRO A 241 -4.66 -3.40 -1.52
CA PRO A 241 -3.39 -4.09 -1.65
C PRO A 241 -2.76 -3.86 -3.03
N ALA A 242 -2.18 -2.67 -3.23
CA ALA A 242 -1.61 -2.26 -4.50
C ALA A 242 -0.33 -3.04 -4.86
N ASP A 243 -0.17 -3.33 -6.15
CA ASP A 243 1.02 -3.95 -6.73
C ASP A 243 2.20 -2.98 -6.76
N ARG A 244 1.95 -1.68 -6.59
CA ARG A 244 2.94 -0.60 -6.61
C ARG A 244 2.67 0.42 -5.49
N PRO A 245 3.70 1.12 -4.99
CA PRO A 245 3.49 2.20 -4.04
C PRO A 245 2.66 3.32 -4.68
N ARG A 246 1.75 3.93 -3.91
CA ARG A 246 0.92 5.03 -4.40
C ARG A 246 1.76 6.27 -4.73
N PRO A 247 1.62 6.87 -5.91
CA PRO A 247 2.21 8.18 -6.21
C PRO A 247 1.60 9.30 -5.37
N ALA A 248 2.36 10.35 -5.08
CA ALA A 248 1.87 11.51 -4.32
C ALA A 248 0.72 12.27 -5.01
N LEU A 249 0.56 12.12 -6.32
CA LEU A 249 -0.53 12.71 -7.10
C LEU A 249 -1.06 11.69 -8.13
N PRO A 250 -2.38 11.66 -8.38
CA PRO A 250 -2.99 10.80 -9.40
C PRO A 250 -2.40 11.08 -10.79
N GLN A 251 -2.02 10.01 -11.50
CA GLN A 251 -1.48 10.12 -12.87
C GLN A 251 -2.56 10.03 -13.95
N MET A 252 -3.81 9.68 -13.57
CA MET A 252 -4.96 9.50 -14.47
C MET A 252 -4.70 8.48 -15.60
N ARG A 253 -3.81 7.51 -15.37
CA ARG A 253 -3.51 6.40 -16.29
C ARG A 253 -4.27 5.17 -15.86
N GLY A 254 -4.97 4.54 -16.80
CA GLY A 254 -5.86 3.43 -16.48
C GLY A 254 -5.61 2.20 -17.33
N GLY A 255 -5.87 1.03 -16.76
CA GLY A 255 -6.08 -0.21 -17.49
C GLY A 255 -7.53 -0.66 -17.31
N ILE A 256 -8.00 -1.53 -18.22
CA ILE A 256 -9.37 -2.06 -18.18
C ILE A 256 -9.34 -3.57 -18.37
N LYS A 257 -9.92 -4.31 -17.42
CA LYS A 257 -10.16 -5.74 -17.52
C LYS A 257 -11.63 -6.04 -17.76
N ARG A 258 -11.96 -6.61 -18.92
CA ARG A 258 -13.34 -7.03 -19.25
C ARG A 258 -13.61 -8.45 -18.78
N PHE A 259 -14.84 -8.71 -18.40
CA PHE A 259 -15.31 -10.04 -18.00
C PHE A 259 -16.72 -10.32 -18.52
N THR A 260 -17.01 -11.61 -18.68
CA THR A 260 -18.35 -12.12 -18.95
C THR A 260 -18.59 -13.29 -18.01
N TRP A 261 -19.62 -13.21 -17.18
CA TRP A 261 -20.01 -14.30 -16.30
C TRP A 261 -21.17 -15.13 -16.88
N PRO A 262 -21.26 -16.43 -16.54
CA PRO A 262 -22.29 -17.31 -17.07
C PRO A 262 -23.71 -16.87 -16.72
N ALA A 263 -24.67 -17.21 -17.58
CA ALA A 263 -26.11 -16.96 -17.39
C ALA A 263 -26.61 -17.37 -16.00
N GLY A 264 -26.21 -18.57 -15.55
CA GLY A 264 -26.65 -19.10 -14.26
C GLY A 264 -26.29 -18.24 -13.05
N LEU A 265 -25.20 -17.46 -13.09
CA LEU A 265 -24.88 -16.53 -12.01
C LEU A 265 -25.76 -15.27 -12.09
N ALA A 266 -25.99 -14.74 -13.29
CA ALA A 266 -26.86 -13.58 -13.50
C ALA A 266 -28.31 -13.85 -13.05
N ASP A 267 -28.82 -15.05 -13.36
CA ASP A 267 -30.14 -15.50 -12.95
C ASP A 267 -30.20 -15.66 -11.42
N ARG A 268 -29.21 -16.30 -10.79
CA ARG A 268 -29.14 -16.42 -9.33
C ARG A 268 -29.13 -15.08 -8.61
N ILE A 269 -28.36 -14.11 -9.11
CA ILE A 269 -28.32 -12.75 -8.55
C ILE A 269 -29.70 -12.08 -8.67
N THR A 270 -30.34 -12.21 -9.83
CA THR A 270 -31.68 -11.65 -10.06
C THR A 270 -32.71 -12.29 -9.14
N ASP A 271 -32.75 -13.61 -9.05
CA ASP A 271 -33.68 -14.36 -8.22
C ASP A 271 -33.47 -14.06 -6.74
N PHE A 272 -32.21 -13.96 -6.31
CA PHE A 272 -31.87 -13.59 -4.94
C PHE A 272 -32.33 -12.17 -4.62
N ALA A 273 -32.06 -11.21 -5.50
CA ALA A 273 -32.53 -9.84 -5.35
C ALA A 273 -34.07 -9.77 -5.22
N GLN A 274 -34.80 -10.50 -6.07
CA GLN A 274 -36.26 -10.57 -6.00
C GLN A 274 -36.76 -11.18 -4.69
N ARG A 275 -36.15 -12.28 -4.22
CA ARG A 275 -36.51 -12.93 -2.95
C ARG A 275 -36.28 -12.02 -1.74
N GLU A 276 -35.21 -11.22 -1.76
CA GLU A 276 -34.91 -10.24 -0.71
C GLU A 276 -35.57 -8.87 -0.93
N GLN A 277 -36.48 -8.75 -1.91
CA GLN A 277 -37.19 -7.50 -2.24
C GLN A 277 -36.24 -6.31 -2.48
N THR A 278 -35.12 -6.58 -3.15
CA THR A 278 -34.06 -5.62 -3.47
C THR A 278 -33.73 -5.64 -4.97
N THR A 279 -32.68 -4.92 -5.36
CA THR A 279 -32.22 -4.83 -6.74
C THR A 279 -30.94 -5.66 -6.96
N PRO A 280 -30.69 -6.14 -8.20
CA PRO A 280 -29.41 -6.76 -8.54
C PRO A 280 -28.20 -5.86 -8.22
N PHE A 281 -28.35 -4.54 -8.32
CA PHE A 281 -27.31 -3.59 -7.96
C PHE A 281 -26.91 -3.71 -6.47
N ALA A 282 -27.86 -3.81 -5.55
CA ALA A 282 -27.56 -3.97 -4.12
C ALA A 282 -26.80 -5.27 -3.83
N VAL A 283 -27.12 -6.36 -4.54
CA VAL A 283 -26.42 -7.65 -4.42
C VAL A 283 -24.98 -7.55 -4.93
N LEU A 284 -24.77 -6.93 -6.09
CA LEU A 284 -23.45 -6.71 -6.67
C LEU A 284 -22.57 -5.79 -5.82
N LEU A 285 -23.16 -4.70 -5.31
CA LEU A 285 -22.48 -3.77 -4.41
C LEU A 285 -22.09 -4.45 -3.09
N ALA A 286 -22.97 -5.28 -2.50
CA ALA A 286 -22.64 -6.07 -1.32
C ALA A 286 -21.50 -7.06 -1.60
N GLY A 287 -21.54 -7.77 -2.73
CA GLY A 287 -20.46 -8.69 -3.12
C GLY A 287 -19.12 -7.98 -3.31
N PHE A 288 -19.13 -6.80 -3.94
CA PHE A 288 -17.93 -5.98 -4.08
C PHE A 288 -17.42 -5.47 -2.73
N ALA A 289 -18.30 -5.03 -1.82
CA ALA A 289 -17.92 -4.64 -0.46
C ALA A 289 -17.31 -5.80 0.33
N VAL A 290 -17.82 -7.03 0.19
CA VAL A 290 -17.23 -8.21 0.85
C VAL A 290 -15.85 -8.53 0.27
N LEU A 291 -15.67 -8.46 -1.05
CA LEU A 291 -14.35 -8.62 -1.67
C LEU A 291 -13.35 -7.63 -1.08
N LEU A 292 -13.72 -6.34 -1.02
CA LEU A 292 -12.89 -5.27 -0.47
C LEU A 292 -12.58 -5.49 1.01
N HIS A 293 -13.56 -5.90 1.81
CA HIS A 293 -13.35 -6.28 3.21
C HIS A 293 -12.31 -7.41 3.34
N ARG A 294 -12.43 -8.48 2.54
CA ARG A 294 -11.48 -9.61 2.57
C ARG A 294 -10.08 -9.24 2.05
N TYR A 295 -9.99 -8.25 1.16
CA TYR A 295 -8.71 -7.78 0.60
C TYR A 295 -7.99 -6.77 1.49
N THR A 296 -8.71 -6.02 2.30
CA THR A 296 -8.15 -4.91 3.11
C THR A 296 -8.14 -5.21 4.61
N GLY A 297 -8.95 -6.18 5.06
CA GLY A 297 -9.23 -6.39 6.48
C GLY A 297 -10.04 -5.24 7.12
N GLN A 298 -10.64 -4.35 6.33
CA GLN A 298 -11.46 -3.25 6.83
C GLN A 298 -12.93 -3.65 6.94
N ASP A 299 -13.53 -3.38 8.09
CA ASP A 299 -14.95 -3.67 8.41
C ASP A 299 -15.93 -2.59 7.93
N ASP A 300 -15.43 -1.43 7.51
CA ASP A 300 -16.23 -0.28 7.09
C ASP A 300 -15.72 0.18 5.73
N ILE A 301 -16.54 0.01 4.70
CA ILE A 301 -16.17 0.25 3.30
C ILE A 301 -17.08 1.31 2.73
N VAL A 302 -16.51 2.32 2.06
CA VAL A 302 -17.27 3.35 1.34
C VAL A 302 -17.03 3.20 -0.16
N VAL A 303 -18.10 2.93 -0.92
CA VAL A 303 -18.07 2.73 -2.37
C VAL A 303 -18.84 3.85 -3.05
N GLY A 304 -18.25 4.49 -4.05
CA GLY A 304 -18.97 5.46 -4.87
C GLY A 304 -19.95 4.78 -5.81
N ALA A 305 -21.16 5.32 -5.93
CA ALA A 305 -22.16 4.89 -6.90
C ALA A 305 -22.63 6.10 -7.73
N PRO A 306 -22.47 6.08 -9.06
CA PRO A 306 -23.01 7.12 -9.92
C PRO A 306 -24.53 7.00 -10.02
N VAL A 307 -25.23 8.13 -9.98
CA VAL A 307 -26.68 8.22 -10.24
C VAL A 307 -26.96 9.21 -11.36
N ALA A 308 -27.99 8.94 -12.17
CA ALA A 308 -28.37 9.81 -13.28
C ALA A 308 -28.83 11.20 -12.82
N ASN A 309 -29.39 11.29 -11.59
CA ASN A 309 -29.85 12.54 -10.98
C ASN A 309 -30.87 13.31 -11.83
N ARG A 310 -31.72 12.58 -12.55
CA ARG A 310 -32.84 13.11 -13.36
C ARG A 310 -34.17 12.86 -12.64
N THR A 311 -34.39 13.57 -11.55
CA THR A 311 -35.58 13.40 -10.70
C THR A 311 -36.83 14.11 -11.25
N ARG A 312 -36.71 14.82 -12.38
CA ARG A 312 -37.77 15.65 -12.98
C ARG A 312 -37.97 15.27 -14.44
N MET A 313 -39.22 15.05 -14.85
CA MET A 313 -39.57 14.70 -16.25
C MET A 313 -39.02 15.72 -17.27
N ALA A 314 -39.00 17.01 -16.91
CA ALA A 314 -38.50 18.09 -17.78
C ALA A 314 -37.01 17.93 -18.15
N THR A 315 -36.26 17.08 -17.43
CA THR A 315 -34.84 16.82 -17.70
C THR A 315 -34.60 15.58 -18.55
N GLU A 316 -35.60 14.74 -18.83
CA GLU A 316 -35.39 13.44 -19.50
C GLU A 316 -34.85 13.57 -20.93
N ASP A 317 -35.34 14.55 -21.68
CA ASP A 317 -34.97 14.80 -23.10
C ASP A 317 -33.80 15.79 -23.27
N VAL A 318 -33.14 16.18 -22.17
CA VAL A 318 -32.09 17.21 -22.19
C VAL A 318 -30.70 16.57 -22.30
N VAL A 319 -29.93 16.96 -23.31
CA VAL A 319 -28.50 16.62 -23.41
C VAL A 319 -27.69 17.53 -22.48
N GLY A 320 -26.96 16.94 -21.54
CA GLY A 320 -26.14 17.67 -20.57
C GLY A 320 -25.54 16.77 -19.49
N PHE A 321 -24.81 17.35 -18.53
CA PHE A 321 -24.17 16.58 -17.47
C PHE A 321 -24.97 16.63 -16.16
N PHE A 322 -25.72 15.57 -15.84
CA PHE A 322 -26.56 15.52 -14.63
C PHE A 322 -25.98 14.63 -13.53
N VAL A 323 -25.08 13.71 -13.88
CA VAL A 323 -24.56 12.66 -12.98
C VAL A 323 -24.09 13.23 -11.64
N ASN A 324 -24.54 12.59 -10.56
CA ASN A 324 -24.04 12.81 -9.21
C ASN A 324 -23.40 11.53 -8.66
N MET A 325 -22.49 11.66 -7.68
CA MET A 325 -21.82 10.53 -7.04
C MET A 325 -22.30 10.39 -5.60
N LEU A 326 -22.75 9.20 -5.23
CA LEU A 326 -23.26 8.91 -3.89
C LEU A 326 -22.30 7.96 -3.14
N PRO A 327 -21.82 8.31 -1.94
CA PRO A 327 -20.99 7.43 -1.12
C PRO A 327 -21.86 6.38 -0.40
N MET A 328 -21.75 5.13 -0.84
CA MET A 328 -22.45 3.98 -0.26
C MET A 328 -21.58 3.34 0.82
N ARG A 329 -21.95 3.52 2.08
CA ARG A 329 -21.24 2.95 3.23
C ARG A 329 -21.78 1.56 3.58
N CYS A 330 -20.89 0.58 3.67
CA CYS A 330 -21.18 -0.80 4.00
C CYS A 330 -20.40 -1.17 5.27
N ARG A 331 -21.10 -1.64 6.32
CA ARG A 331 -20.48 -2.07 7.57
C ARG A 331 -20.61 -3.58 7.72
N ILE A 332 -19.48 -4.25 7.80
CA ILE A 332 -19.34 -5.70 7.85
C ILE A 332 -18.78 -6.05 9.22
N MET A 333 -19.46 -6.94 9.93
CA MET A 333 -19.02 -7.47 11.22
C MET A 333 -18.68 -8.95 11.07
N PRO A 334 -17.87 -9.54 11.98
CA PRO A 334 -17.55 -10.96 12.00
C PRO A 334 -18.67 -11.95 11.63
N ALA A 335 -19.85 -11.77 12.22
CA ALA A 335 -20.99 -12.67 12.07
C ALA A 335 -21.97 -12.22 10.98
N THR A 336 -21.65 -11.16 10.23
CA THR A 336 -22.53 -10.64 9.17
C THR A 336 -22.70 -11.70 8.09
N THR A 337 -23.95 -12.08 7.85
CA THR A 337 -24.29 -12.96 6.72
C THR A 337 -24.47 -12.14 5.45
N PHE A 338 -24.37 -12.78 4.29
CA PHE A 338 -24.56 -12.08 3.02
C PHE A 338 -25.97 -11.49 2.91
N ARG A 339 -26.99 -12.22 3.39
CA ARG A 339 -28.37 -11.73 3.44
C ARG A 339 -28.51 -10.44 4.25
N GLN A 340 -27.88 -10.39 5.42
CA GLN A 340 -27.91 -9.20 6.28
C GLN A 340 -27.22 -8.02 5.61
N LEU A 341 -26.06 -8.24 4.99
CA LEU A 341 -25.35 -7.19 4.29
C LEU A 341 -26.15 -6.66 3.10
N VAL A 342 -26.76 -7.52 2.29
CA VAL A 342 -27.59 -7.09 1.15
C VAL A 342 -28.78 -6.24 1.60
N ARG A 343 -29.42 -6.57 2.73
CA ARG A 343 -30.49 -5.73 3.30
C ARG A 343 -29.97 -4.37 3.75
N GLN A 344 -28.84 -4.33 4.46
CA GLN A 344 -28.19 -3.07 4.86
C GLN A 344 -27.86 -2.22 3.63
N VAL A 345 -27.26 -2.81 2.59
CA VAL A 345 -26.91 -2.12 1.35
C VAL A 345 -28.17 -1.62 0.63
N ALA A 346 -29.24 -2.42 0.59
CA ALA A 346 -30.51 -2.02 -0.02
C ALA A 346 -31.11 -0.79 0.68
N GLU A 347 -31.13 -0.79 2.02
CA GLU A 347 -31.56 0.35 2.82
C GLU A 347 -30.69 1.59 2.54
N THR A 348 -29.37 1.44 2.56
CA THR A 348 -28.42 2.53 2.24
C THR A 348 -28.67 3.11 0.85
N VAL A 349 -28.87 2.26 -0.17
CA VAL A 349 -29.14 2.70 -1.55
C VAL A 349 -30.45 3.48 -1.63
N LEU A 350 -31.52 2.98 -0.99
CA LEU A 350 -32.83 3.64 -0.99
C LEU A 350 -32.76 5.01 -0.31
N THR A 351 -32.17 5.09 0.88
CA THR A 351 -32.07 6.37 1.62
C THR A 351 -31.11 7.33 0.95
N ALA A 352 -30.03 6.84 0.32
CA ALA A 352 -29.13 7.65 -0.50
C ALA A 352 -29.85 8.26 -1.71
N GLN A 353 -30.73 7.50 -2.38
CA GLN A 353 -31.51 7.99 -3.52
C GLN A 353 -32.49 9.10 -3.13
N VAL A 354 -33.10 9.04 -1.94
CA VAL A 354 -33.96 10.13 -1.44
C VAL A 354 -33.18 11.45 -1.29
N HIS A 355 -31.89 11.37 -0.95
CA HIS A 355 -31.03 12.54 -0.71
C HIS A 355 -30.04 12.82 -1.86
N GLN A 356 -30.29 12.25 -3.05
CA GLN A 356 -29.36 12.30 -4.18
C GLN A 356 -29.20 13.69 -4.81
N GLU A 357 -30.11 14.63 -4.49
CA GLU A 357 -30.09 15.99 -5.05
C GLU A 357 -28.99 16.87 -4.43
N LEU A 358 -28.36 16.45 -3.32
CA LEU A 358 -27.20 17.14 -2.76
C LEU A 358 -25.98 16.93 -3.66
N PRO A 359 -25.39 17.99 -4.24
CA PRO A 359 -24.21 17.85 -5.07
C PRO A 359 -23.02 17.32 -4.27
N PHE A 360 -22.30 16.36 -4.86
CA PHE A 360 -21.16 15.70 -4.20
C PHE A 360 -20.07 16.69 -3.73
N GLU A 361 -19.80 17.77 -4.46
CA GLU A 361 -18.82 18.78 -4.01
C GLU A 361 -19.22 19.51 -2.72
N ILE A 362 -20.51 19.80 -2.53
CA ILE A 362 -20.99 20.44 -1.30
C ILE A 362 -20.83 19.47 -0.14
N LEU A 363 -21.07 18.18 -0.39
CA LEU A 363 -20.85 17.15 0.61
C LEU A 363 -19.37 17.07 1.03
N VAL A 364 -18.45 17.09 0.06
CA VAL A 364 -17.00 17.13 0.34
C VAL A 364 -16.61 18.36 1.17
N ASP A 365 -17.10 19.55 0.77
CA ASP A 365 -16.80 20.81 1.45
C ASP A 365 -17.34 20.86 2.89
N ARG A 366 -18.51 20.27 3.15
CA ARG A 366 -19.12 20.23 4.48
C ARG A 366 -18.41 19.27 5.42
N LEU A 367 -18.01 18.09 4.92
CA LEU A 367 -17.40 17.07 5.76
C LEU A 367 -15.98 17.43 6.20
N ARG A 368 -15.24 18.27 5.44
CA ARG A 368 -13.88 18.76 5.77
C ARG A 368 -12.91 17.65 6.24
N ARG A 369 -13.04 16.44 5.69
CA ARG A 369 -12.21 15.30 6.11
C ARG A 369 -10.96 15.26 5.23
N ASN A 370 -9.79 15.39 5.87
CA ASN A 370 -8.41 15.25 5.34
C ASN A 370 -8.35 15.02 3.83
N SER A 371 -8.33 16.11 3.07
CA SER A 371 -8.14 16.10 1.62
C SER A 371 -6.65 15.87 1.30
N ASP A 372 -6.23 14.61 1.37
CA ASP A 372 -4.97 14.18 0.77
C ASP A 372 -5.10 14.26 -0.76
N ALA A 373 -4.16 14.96 -1.40
CA ALA A 373 -4.14 15.13 -2.85
C ALA A 373 -3.93 13.80 -3.61
N ALA A 374 -3.43 12.76 -2.95
CA ALA A 374 -3.18 11.44 -3.54
C ALA A 374 -4.44 10.56 -3.68
N HIS A 375 -5.55 10.92 -2.99
CA HIS A 375 -6.75 10.09 -2.93
C HIS A 375 -7.99 10.87 -3.39
N HIS A 376 -8.93 10.18 -4.04
CA HIS A 376 -10.24 10.76 -4.29
C HIS A 376 -10.98 10.96 -2.95
N PRO A 377 -11.68 12.10 -2.75
CA PRO A 377 -12.36 12.37 -1.48
C PRO A 377 -13.50 11.38 -1.22
N LEU A 378 -13.68 11.00 0.05
CA LEU A 378 -14.73 10.14 0.61
C LEU A 378 -14.71 8.65 0.19
N PHE A 379 -14.29 8.32 -1.05
CA PHE A 379 -14.14 6.96 -1.54
C PHE A 379 -13.15 6.91 -2.70
N GLN A 380 -12.53 5.74 -2.88
CA GLN A 380 -11.54 5.48 -3.94
C GLN A 380 -11.96 4.39 -4.93
N VAL A 381 -13.07 3.72 -4.64
CA VAL A 381 -13.63 2.63 -5.44
C VAL A 381 -15.05 2.96 -5.87
N VAL A 382 -15.42 2.55 -7.08
CA VAL A 382 -16.75 2.81 -7.66
C VAL A 382 -17.41 1.51 -8.11
N CYS A 383 -18.73 1.43 -7.93
CA CYS A 383 -19.57 0.34 -8.43
C CYS A 383 -20.75 0.91 -9.23
N ALA A 384 -20.95 0.44 -10.45
CA ALA A 384 -22.04 0.88 -11.34
C ALA A 384 -22.73 -0.32 -12.01
N LEU A 385 -24.03 -0.21 -12.25
CA LEU A 385 -24.81 -1.14 -13.07
C LEU A 385 -25.48 -0.35 -14.19
N HIS A 386 -25.25 -0.78 -15.43
CA HIS A 386 -25.78 -0.19 -16.65
C HIS A 386 -26.81 -1.13 -17.31
N ASP A 387 -27.79 -0.55 -17.98
CA ASP A 387 -28.70 -1.28 -18.86
C ASP A 387 -28.15 -1.31 -20.30
N GLU A 388 -28.10 -2.49 -20.94
CA GLU A 388 -27.54 -2.67 -22.30
C GLU A 388 -28.21 -1.83 -23.40
N GLN A 389 -29.37 -1.22 -23.12
CA GLN A 389 -30.06 -0.35 -24.08
C GLN A 389 -29.32 0.96 -24.37
N LEU A 390 -28.28 1.30 -23.59
CA LEU A 390 -27.44 2.51 -23.74
C LEU A 390 -26.60 2.55 -25.04
N GLU A 391 -26.57 1.50 -25.86
CA GLU A 391 -25.51 1.29 -26.87
C GLU A 391 -25.98 1.08 -28.33
N GLN A 392 -27.21 1.48 -28.70
CA GLN A 392 -27.77 1.20 -30.04
C GLN A 392 -27.99 2.46 -30.89
N LEU A 393 -26.96 2.88 -31.63
CA LEU A 393 -27.18 3.73 -32.80
C LEU A 393 -27.84 2.90 -33.90
N ARG A 394 -28.98 3.36 -34.41
CA ARG A 394 -29.66 2.74 -35.56
C ARG A 394 -29.70 3.73 -36.70
N LEU A 395 -29.33 3.27 -37.88
CA LEU A 395 -29.42 4.06 -39.11
C LEU A 395 -30.24 3.27 -40.15
N PRO A 396 -31.33 3.84 -40.68
CA PRO A 396 -32.19 3.18 -41.66
C PRO A 396 -31.42 2.61 -42.84
N GLY A 397 -31.66 1.33 -43.14
CA GLY A 397 -31.04 0.65 -44.28
C GLY A 397 -29.57 0.26 -44.09
N LEU A 398 -29.00 0.47 -42.89
CA LEU A 398 -27.61 0.15 -42.56
C LEU A 398 -27.52 -0.87 -41.43
N SER A 399 -26.49 -1.72 -41.48
CA SER A 399 -26.11 -2.58 -40.36
C SER A 399 -25.11 -1.83 -39.48
N VAL A 400 -25.47 -1.58 -38.22
CA VAL A 400 -24.63 -0.85 -37.26
C VAL A 400 -24.17 -1.81 -36.16
N GLN A 401 -22.86 -1.88 -35.94
CA GLN A 401 -22.25 -2.71 -34.90
C GLN A 401 -21.35 -1.85 -34.02
N TRP A 402 -21.57 -1.87 -32.70
CA TRP A 402 -20.70 -1.19 -31.76
C TRP A 402 -19.30 -1.83 -31.69
N ILE A 403 -18.28 -0.98 -31.62
CA ILE A 403 -16.88 -1.35 -31.41
C ILE A 403 -16.50 -0.82 -30.02
N PRO A 404 -16.14 -1.69 -29.06
CA PRO A 404 -15.67 -1.25 -27.75
C PRO A 404 -14.44 -0.36 -27.88
N SER A 405 -14.54 0.91 -27.47
CA SER A 405 -13.43 1.87 -27.42
C SER A 405 -13.37 2.48 -26.02
N HIS A 406 -12.19 2.54 -25.42
CA HIS A 406 -12.02 3.06 -24.06
C HIS A 406 -10.76 3.93 -24.04
N SER A 407 -10.79 5.02 -23.26
CA SER A 407 -9.59 5.77 -22.94
C SER A 407 -8.75 4.95 -21.94
N GLU A 408 -7.44 4.85 -22.15
CA GLU A 408 -6.48 4.22 -21.22
C GLU A 408 -6.27 5.11 -19.96
N THR A 409 -7.37 5.54 -19.33
CA THR A 409 -7.41 6.51 -18.24
C THR A 409 -8.22 5.95 -17.08
N ALA A 410 -7.84 6.28 -15.84
CA ALA A 410 -8.57 5.91 -14.65
C ALA A 410 -8.95 7.14 -13.83
N LYS A 411 -10.21 7.24 -13.42
CA LYS A 411 -10.73 8.35 -12.57
C LYS A 411 -10.63 8.05 -11.07
N PHE A 412 -10.61 6.77 -10.73
CA PHE A 412 -10.60 6.23 -9.38
C PHE A 412 -9.57 5.12 -9.33
N ASP A 413 -9.21 4.64 -8.13
CA ASP A 413 -8.28 3.53 -8.00
C ASP A 413 -8.86 2.28 -8.66
N LEU A 414 -10.17 2.02 -8.45
CA LEU A 414 -10.93 0.94 -9.07
C LEU A 414 -12.35 1.42 -9.43
N SER A 415 -12.82 1.11 -10.64
CA SER A 415 -14.23 1.30 -11.03
C SER A 415 -14.77 0.01 -11.64
N LEU A 416 -15.67 -0.65 -10.93
CA LEU A 416 -16.33 -1.87 -11.37
C LEU A 416 -17.69 -1.55 -11.97
N SER A 417 -17.84 -1.83 -13.25
CA SER A 417 -19.07 -1.56 -14.00
C SER A 417 -19.65 -2.87 -14.52
N PHE A 418 -20.95 -3.05 -14.31
CA PHE A 418 -21.71 -4.19 -14.77
C PHE A 418 -22.69 -3.76 -15.87
N SER A 419 -22.95 -4.65 -16.81
CA SER A 419 -23.95 -4.49 -17.86
C SER A 419 -24.74 -5.78 -17.99
N ARG A 420 -26.08 -5.67 -17.95
CA ARG A 420 -26.97 -6.83 -17.97
C ARG A 420 -27.38 -7.16 -19.40
N GLY A 421 -26.96 -8.33 -19.88
CA GLY A 421 -27.44 -8.91 -21.12
C GLY A 421 -28.66 -9.81 -20.94
N PRO A 422 -29.31 -10.21 -22.03
CA PRO A 422 -30.49 -11.07 -21.99
C PRO A 422 -30.24 -12.39 -21.22
N HIS A 423 -29.01 -12.93 -21.31
CA HIS A 423 -28.61 -14.21 -20.70
C HIS A 423 -27.18 -14.17 -20.14
N SER A 424 -26.64 -12.99 -19.79
CA SER A 424 -25.29 -12.90 -19.21
C SER A 424 -25.14 -11.63 -18.38
N LEU A 425 -24.24 -11.67 -17.41
CA LEU A 425 -23.76 -10.47 -16.73
C LEU A 425 -22.36 -10.18 -17.27
N ARG A 426 -22.24 -9.07 -17.99
CA ARG A 426 -20.98 -8.58 -18.55
C ARG A 426 -20.49 -7.40 -17.74
N GLY A 427 -19.23 -7.04 -17.88
CA GLY A 427 -18.71 -5.87 -17.22
C GLY A 427 -17.26 -5.60 -17.50
N TRP A 428 -16.76 -4.56 -16.86
CA TRP A 428 -15.36 -4.20 -16.89
C TRP A 428 -14.92 -3.60 -15.55
N LEU A 429 -13.66 -3.84 -15.23
CA LEU A 429 -12.95 -3.24 -14.11
C LEU A 429 -11.92 -2.27 -14.69
N GLU A 430 -12.16 -0.98 -14.54
CA GLU A 430 -11.15 0.06 -14.76
C GLU A 430 -10.29 0.19 -13.49
N TYR A 431 -8.98 0.30 -13.64
CA TYR A 431 -8.04 0.40 -12.51
C TYR A 431 -6.91 1.39 -12.82
N ASP A 432 -6.39 2.05 -11.79
CA ASP A 432 -5.18 2.89 -11.93
C ASP A 432 -3.95 2.01 -12.19
N SER A 433 -3.37 2.13 -13.39
CA SER A 433 -2.21 1.33 -13.78
C SER A 433 -0.91 1.73 -13.08
N ALA A 434 -0.90 2.87 -12.38
CA ALA A 434 0.18 3.23 -11.47
C ALA A 434 0.14 2.41 -10.17
N LEU A 435 -1.00 1.80 -9.83
CA LEU A 435 -1.20 1.01 -8.61
C LEU A 435 -1.27 -0.48 -8.87
N PHE A 436 -1.96 -0.90 -9.95
CA PHE A 436 -2.34 -2.30 -10.17
C PHE A 436 -1.87 -2.85 -11.51
N ASP A 437 -1.65 -4.16 -11.52
CA ASP A 437 -1.42 -4.98 -12.71
C ASP A 437 -2.70 -5.65 -13.21
N GLU A 438 -2.77 -5.89 -14.52
CA GLU A 438 -3.93 -6.55 -15.13
C GLU A 438 -4.19 -7.93 -14.53
N GLU A 439 -3.13 -8.66 -14.19
CA GLU A 439 -3.19 -10.00 -13.60
C GLU A 439 -3.83 -9.99 -12.21
N SER A 440 -3.43 -9.05 -11.34
CA SER A 440 -4.03 -8.84 -10.02
C SER A 440 -5.52 -8.49 -10.13
N MET A 441 -5.89 -7.68 -11.12
CA MET A 441 -7.29 -7.30 -11.37
C MET A 441 -8.11 -8.45 -11.97
N ALA A 442 -7.51 -9.27 -12.82
CA ALA A 442 -8.13 -10.49 -13.33
C ALA A 442 -8.43 -11.49 -12.19
N ALA A 443 -7.47 -11.67 -11.28
CA ALA A 443 -7.64 -12.51 -10.09
C ALA A 443 -8.77 -11.97 -9.20
N ALA A 444 -8.79 -10.65 -8.92
CA ALA A 444 -9.85 -10.01 -8.13
C ALA A 444 -11.26 -10.23 -8.72
N LEU A 445 -11.41 -10.18 -10.05
CA LEU A 445 -12.68 -10.50 -10.72
C LEU A 445 -13.06 -11.98 -10.58
N GLY A 446 -12.10 -12.89 -10.65
CA GLY A 446 -12.32 -14.32 -10.39
C GLY A 446 -12.75 -14.60 -8.95
N HIS A 447 -12.12 -13.94 -7.99
CA HIS A 447 -12.51 -13.97 -6.58
C HIS A 447 -13.92 -13.44 -6.36
N LEU A 448 -14.27 -12.31 -6.97
CA LEU A 448 -15.62 -11.74 -6.89
C LEU A 448 -16.68 -12.68 -7.45
N GLN A 449 -16.40 -13.30 -8.60
CA GLN A 449 -17.31 -14.27 -9.21
C GLN A 449 -17.59 -15.44 -8.25
N ARG A 450 -16.54 -16.08 -7.73
CA ARG A 450 -16.66 -17.21 -6.79
C ARG A 450 -17.39 -16.82 -5.51
N LEU A 451 -17.07 -15.65 -4.98
CA LEU A 451 -17.72 -15.10 -3.80
C LEU A 451 -19.22 -14.92 -4.03
N LEU A 452 -19.63 -14.33 -5.16
CA LEU A 452 -21.05 -14.17 -5.52
C LEU A 452 -21.74 -15.53 -5.74
N GLU A 453 -21.06 -16.49 -6.36
CA GLU A 453 -21.58 -17.86 -6.54
C GLU A 453 -21.85 -18.54 -5.20
N ALA A 454 -20.90 -18.47 -4.26
CA ALA A 454 -21.01 -19.10 -2.96
C ALA A 454 -22.03 -18.39 -2.05
N THR A 455 -21.99 -17.05 -1.99
CA THR A 455 -22.91 -16.24 -1.16
C THR A 455 -24.36 -16.28 -1.65
N THR A 456 -24.62 -16.43 -2.95
CA THR A 456 -26.00 -16.58 -3.46
C THR A 456 -26.52 -18.01 -3.30
N ALA A 457 -25.64 -19.01 -3.17
CA ALA A 457 -26.00 -20.39 -2.88
C ALA A 457 -26.31 -20.62 -1.40
N ASP A 458 -25.51 -20.05 -0.50
CA ASP A 458 -25.71 -20.10 0.95
C ASP A 458 -25.61 -18.69 1.59
N PRO A 459 -26.70 -17.90 1.51
CA PRO A 459 -26.70 -16.50 1.95
C PRO A 459 -26.71 -16.29 3.47
N ASP A 460 -26.90 -17.36 4.26
CA ASP A 460 -26.93 -17.30 5.72
C ASP A 460 -25.58 -17.68 6.34
N SER A 461 -24.60 -18.09 5.52
CA SER A 461 -23.21 -18.24 5.95
C SER A 461 -22.54 -16.88 6.25
N PRO A 462 -21.67 -16.79 7.28
CA PRO A 462 -20.88 -15.59 7.55
C PRO A 462 -19.95 -15.25 6.38
N VAL A 463 -19.94 -13.99 5.93
CA VAL A 463 -19.16 -13.56 4.76
C VAL A 463 -17.64 -13.72 4.95
N ALA A 464 -17.20 -13.75 6.21
CA ALA A 464 -15.81 -13.96 6.61
C ALA A 464 -15.25 -15.34 6.20
N THR A 465 -16.11 -16.37 6.14
CA THR A 465 -15.68 -17.77 5.91
C THR A 465 -16.09 -18.33 4.55
N VAL A 466 -16.77 -17.53 3.72
CA VAL A 466 -17.19 -17.97 2.38
C VAL A 466 -15.94 -18.19 1.50
N PRO A 467 -15.91 -19.25 0.67
CA PRO A 467 -14.81 -19.51 -0.25
C PRO A 467 -14.56 -18.32 -1.18
N LEU A 468 -13.32 -17.83 -1.13
CA LEU A 468 -12.83 -16.75 -2.00
C LEU A 468 -11.95 -17.33 -3.12
N LEU A 469 -10.98 -18.15 -2.72
CA LEU A 469 -9.99 -18.79 -3.60
C LEU A 469 -10.60 -19.95 -4.40
N SER A 470 -10.00 -20.27 -5.55
CA SER A 470 -10.21 -21.59 -6.17
C SER A 470 -9.53 -22.68 -5.34
N ALA A 471 -9.99 -23.92 -5.53
CA ALA A 471 -9.33 -25.09 -4.95
C ALA A 471 -7.85 -25.22 -5.36
N GLU A 472 -7.48 -24.74 -6.56
CA GLU A 472 -6.09 -24.75 -7.02
C GLU A 472 -5.25 -23.70 -6.29
N GLU A 473 -5.74 -22.46 -6.19
CA GLU A 473 -5.05 -21.39 -5.46
C GLU A 473 -4.90 -21.74 -3.98
N GLU A 474 -5.96 -22.25 -3.35
CA GLU A 474 -5.92 -22.71 -1.96
C GLU A 474 -4.90 -23.83 -1.77
N ARG A 475 -4.88 -24.83 -2.68
CA ARG A 475 -3.90 -25.91 -2.61
C ARG A 475 -2.47 -25.41 -2.79
N GLN A 476 -2.26 -24.46 -3.72
CA GLN A 476 -0.94 -23.88 -3.96
C GLN A 476 -0.44 -23.09 -2.74
N LEU A 477 -1.30 -22.29 -2.10
CA LEU A 477 -0.93 -21.48 -0.94
C LEU A 477 -0.73 -22.31 0.33
N LEU A 478 -1.57 -23.32 0.57
CA LEU A 478 -1.47 -24.15 1.77
C LEU A 478 -0.39 -25.23 1.68
N TYR A 479 -0.21 -25.85 0.50
CA TYR A 479 0.65 -27.01 0.33
C TYR A 479 1.79 -26.77 -0.67
N GLY A 480 1.51 -26.15 -1.82
CA GLY A 480 2.52 -25.92 -2.86
C GLY A 480 3.68 -25.03 -2.39
N CYS A 481 3.38 -23.94 -1.68
CA CYS A 481 4.39 -23.05 -1.10
C CYS A 481 5.12 -23.66 0.10
N ASN A 482 4.62 -24.77 0.64
CA ASN A 482 5.12 -25.45 1.83
C ASN A 482 5.71 -26.84 1.53
N ASP A 483 5.99 -27.15 0.26
CA ASP A 483 6.70 -28.39 -0.12
C ASP A 483 8.21 -28.28 0.18
N THR A 484 8.54 -28.21 1.46
CA THR A 484 9.89 -27.95 1.98
C THR A 484 10.49 -29.17 2.68
N ALA A 485 9.89 -30.35 2.53
CA ALA A 485 10.30 -31.54 3.24
C ALA A 485 11.75 -31.93 2.87
N LEU A 486 12.63 -31.93 3.87
CA LEU A 486 14.01 -32.37 3.75
C LEU A 486 14.29 -33.41 4.82
N ALA A 487 14.69 -34.61 4.39
CA ALA A 487 14.99 -35.68 5.31
C ALA A 487 16.10 -35.26 6.29
N VAL A 488 15.81 -35.36 7.59
CA VAL A 488 16.83 -35.28 8.64
C VAL A 488 17.44 -36.68 8.73
N PRO A 489 18.73 -36.87 8.38
CA PRO A 489 19.27 -38.22 8.12
C PRO A 489 19.31 -39.16 9.34
N ASP A 490 19.33 -38.60 10.56
CA ASP A 490 19.48 -39.31 11.82
C ASP A 490 18.98 -38.49 13.02
N ASP A 491 18.97 -39.10 14.22
CA ASP A 491 18.60 -38.48 15.49
C ASP A 491 19.77 -37.76 16.20
N ARG A 492 20.89 -37.51 15.51
CA ARG A 492 22.05 -36.83 16.12
C ARG A 492 21.73 -35.37 16.39
N LEU A 493 22.22 -34.89 17.53
CA LEU A 493 22.06 -33.51 17.98
C LEU A 493 23.15 -32.63 17.37
N ALA A 494 22.95 -31.31 17.37
CA ALA A 494 23.89 -30.37 16.75
C ALA A 494 25.32 -30.49 17.29
N TYR A 495 25.50 -30.74 18.59
CA TYR A 495 26.83 -30.92 19.19
C TYR A 495 27.50 -32.24 18.76
N GLU A 496 26.74 -33.29 18.43
CA GLU A 496 27.28 -34.55 17.92
C GLU A 496 27.87 -34.39 16.51
N LEU A 497 27.36 -33.42 15.72
CA LEU A 497 27.99 -33.04 14.45
C LEU A 497 29.31 -32.28 14.66
N ILE A 498 29.41 -31.49 15.73
CA ILE A 498 30.64 -30.78 16.09
C ILE A 498 31.70 -31.78 16.58
N GLU A 499 31.28 -32.80 17.34
CA GLU A 499 32.11 -33.95 17.71
C GLU A 499 32.67 -34.68 16.49
N GLU A 500 31.82 -34.96 15.49
CA GLU A 500 32.27 -35.55 14.22
C GLU A 500 33.32 -34.67 13.53
N ARG A 501 33.17 -33.34 13.55
CA ARG A 501 34.21 -32.43 13.01
C ARG A 501 35.50 -32.50 13.82
N ALA A 502 35.43 -32.67 15.13
CA ALA A 502 36.62 -32.88 15.96
C ALA A 502 37.35 -34.19 15.64
N ASP A 503 36.64 -35.24 15.23
CA ASP A 503 37.24 -36.49 14.76
C ASP A 503 37.86 -36.35 13.36
N LEU A 504 37.18 -35.64 12.44
CA LEU A 504 37.59 -35.51 11.04
C LEU A 504 38.71 -34.48 10.82
N GLN A 505 38.77 -33.41 11.63
CA GLN A 505 39.75 -32.32 11.49
C GLN A 505 40.24 -31.78 12.85
N PRO A 506 40.87 -32.63 13.68
CA PRO A 506 41.18 -32.32 15.08
C PRO A 506 42.09 -31.10 15.28
N ASP A 507 42.99 -30.84 14.32
CA ASP A 507 44.03 -29.82 14.43
C ASP A 507 43.64 -28.50 13.73
N ALA A 508 42.47 -28.44 13.10
CA ALA A 508 41.91 -27.20 12.54
C ALA A 508 41.42 -26.28 13.66
N ILE A 509 41.56 -24.96 13.49
CA ILE A 509 41.06 -23.97 14.46
C ILE A 509 39.54 -23.94 14.41
N ALA A 510 38.90 -24.19 15.57
CA ALA A 510 37.45 -24.16 15.71
C ALA A 510 36.96 -22.79 16.18
N VAL A 511 37.65 -22.21 17.17
CA VAL A 511 37.26 -20.94 17.77
C VAL A 511 38.47 -20.08 18.09
N SER A 512 38.35 -18.77 17.85
CA SER A 512 39.39 -17.80 18.17
C SER A 512 38.83 -16.54 18.82
N CYS A 513 39.60 -15.95 19.72
CA CYS A 513 39.34 -14.64 20.33
C CYS A 513 40.68 -13.95 20.62
N GLY A 514 41.02 -12.92 19.85
CA GLY A 514 42.32 -12.27 19.93
C GLY A 514 43.48 -13.24 19.69
N ALA A 515 44.38 -13.39 20.67
CA ALA A 515 45.51 -14.30 20.60
C ALA A 515 45.15 -15.76 20.97
N THR A 516 44.03 -15.98 21.67
CA THR A 516 43.61 -17.31 22.11
C THR A 516 42.91 -18.04 20.97
N ARG A 517 43.33 -19.27 20.69
CA ARG A 517 42.78 -20.13 19.64
C ARG A 517 42.68 -21.55 20.17
N LEU A 518 41.54 -22.19 19.92
CA LEU A 518 41.34 -23.61 20.21
C LEU A 518 41.12 -24.37 18.90
N THR A 519 41.82 -25.48 18.75
CA THR A 519 41.50 -26.44 17.69
C THR A 519 40.19 -27.16 18.00
N TYR A 520 39.60 -27.83 17.01
CA TYR A 520 38.41 -28.66 17.23
C TYR A 520 38.62 -29.72 18.32
N ARG A 521 39.79 -30.36 18.36
CA ARG A 521 40.16 -31.30 19.44
C ARG A 521 40.18 -30.62 20.80
N GLN A 522 40.87 -29.48 20.90
CA GLN A 522 41.02 -28.76 22.17
C GLN A 522 39.67 -28.25 22.69
N LEU A 523 38.80 -27.77 21.79
CA LEU A 523 37.44 -27.35 22.12
C LEU A 523 36.60 -28.52 22.62
N ASP A 524 36.63 -29.67 21.93
CA ASP A 524 35.87 -30.87 22.33
C ASP A 524 36.33 -31.39 23.69
N GLU A 525 37.64 -31.55 23.89
CA GLU A 525 38.20 -32.04 25.16
C GLU A 525 37.92 -31.09 26.34
N ALA A 526 38.02 -29.78 26.13
CA ALA A 526 37.68 -28.79 27.17
C ALA A 526 36.18 -28.85 27.52
N ALA A 527 35.32 -28.94 26.50
CA ALA A 527 33.88 -29.08 26.71
C ALA A 527 33.52 -30.41 27.40
N ASN A 528 34.20 -31.51 27.07
CA ASN A 528 34.01 -32.82 27.70
C ASN A 528 34.37 -32.79 29.19
N ARG A 529 35.52 -32.20 29.55
CA ARG A 529 35.94 -32.06 30.96
C ARG A 529 34.91 -31.29 31.78
N LEU A 530 34.46 -30.15 31.25
CA LEU A 530 33.43 -29.35 31.89
C LEU A 530 32.09 -30.09 31.95
N ALA A 531 31.70 -30.80 30.89
CA ALA A 531 30.45 -31.58 30.86
C ALA A 531 30.41 -32.66 31.95
N HIS A 532 31.50 -33.44 32.14
CA HIS A 532 31.61 -34.41 33.24
C HIS A 532 31.44 -33.74 34.61
N HIS A 533 32.00 -32.55 34.78
CA HIS A 533 31.91 -31.79 36.01
C HIS A 533 30.48 -31.27 36.29
N LEU A 534 29.74 -30.89 35.24
CA LEU A 534 28.33 -30.52 35.34
C LEU A 534 27.46 -31.74 35.64
N SER A 535 27.68 -32.86 34.94
CA SER A 535 26.92 -34.11 35.15
C SER A 535 27.17 -34.70 36.55
N ALA A 536 28.38 -34.58 37.09
CA ALA A 536 28.69 -34.99 38.48
C ALA A 536 27.89 -34.19 39.54
N ARG A 537 27.37 -33.01 39.18
CA ARG A 537 26.47 -32.20 40.02
C ARG A 537 24.98 -32.45 39.76
N GLY A 538 24.64 -33.45 38.93
CA GLY A 538 23.26 -33.79 38.62
C GLY A 538 22.61 -32.88 37.57
N LEU A 539 23.40 -32.10 36.82
CA LEU A 539 22.89 -31.36 35.67
C LEU A 539 22.73 -32.30 34.47
N GLY A 540 21.58 -32.22 33.81
CA GLY A 540 21.19 -33.12 32.73
C GLY A 540 19.89 -32.66 32.04
N PRO A 541 19.15 -33.56 31.36
CA PRO A 541 17.96 -33.21 30.59
C PRO A 541 16.98 -32.30 31.33
N GLU A 542 16.48 -31.28 30.63
CA GLU A 542 15.48 -30.31 31.13
C GLU A 542 15.96 -29.36 32.25
N ARG A 543 17.21 -29.48 32.71
CA ARG A 543 17.82 -28.51 33.63
C ARG A 543 18.36 -27.33 32.85
N ILE A 544 18.25 -26.13 33.43
CA ILE A 544 18.73 -24.88 32.82
C ILE A 544 19.98 -24.42 33.56
N VAL A 545 21.06 -24.20 32.82
CA VAL A 545 22.34 -23.68 33.34
C VAL A 545 22.59 -22.30 32.75
N GLY A 546 22.81 -21.31 33.61
CA GLY A 546 23.10 -19.95 33.19
C GLY A 546 24.54 -19.80 32.70
N ILE A 547 24.77 -18.93 31.72
CA ILE A 547 26.11 -18.52 31.29
C ILE A 547 26.19 -17.00 31.40
N LEU A 548 27.04 -16.49 32.30
CA LEU A 548 27.37 -15.06 32.41
C LEU A 548 28.86 -14.88 32.10
N LEU A 549 29.18 -14.61 30.84
CA LEU A 549 30.55 -14.45 30.35
C LEU A 549 30.60 -13.34 29.30
N ASP A 550 31.75 -12.67 29.23
CA ASP A 550 32.11 -11.87 28.06
C ASP A 550 32.50 -12.76 26.86
N ARG A 551 32.51 -12.15 25.68
CA ARG A 551 32.88 -12.82 24.42
C ARG A 551 34.30 -13.38 24.51
N SER A 552 34.40 -14.70 24.48
CA SER A 552 35.65 -15.44 24.66
C SER A 552 35.50 -16.87 24.15
N VAL A 553 36.61 -17.60 24.03
CA VAL A 553 36.57 -19.04 23.70
C VAL A 553 35.84 -19.86 24.77
N ASP A 554 35.84 -19.40 26.02
CA ASP A 554 35.17 -20.05 27.15
C ASP A 554 33.64 -20.11 26.95
N LEU A 555 33.07 -19.14 26.24
CA LEU A 555 31.65 -19.11 25.90
C LEU A 555 31.26 -20.32 25.04
N ALA A 556 32.09 -20.65 24.02
CA ALA A 556 31.89 -21.82 23.18
C ALA A 556 32.09 -23.12 23.97
N VAL A 557 33.12 -23.18 24.82
CA VAL A 557 33.38 -24.32 25.72
C VAL A 557 32.18 -24.58 26.64
N CYS A 558 31.66 -23.54 27.31
CA CYS A 558 30.52 -23.65 28.22
C CYS A 558 29.25 -24.12 27.50
N THR A 559 28.97 -23.56 26.33
CA THR A 559 27.78 -23.91 25.54
C THR A 559 27.81 -25.39 25.15
N LEU A 560 28.94 -25.86 24.62
CA LEU A 560 29.11 -27.26 24.24
C LEU A 560 29.09 -28.18 25.48
N ALA A 561 29.72 -27.78 26.58
CA ALA A 561 29.73 -28.57 27.81
C ALA A 561 28.32 -28.75 28.39
N ILE A 562 27.50 -27.70 28.37
CA ILE A 562 26.11 -27.76 28.83
C ILE A 562 25.30 -28.71 27.96
N TRP A 563 25.39 -28.60 26.63
CA TRP A 563 24.73 -29.54 25.72
C TRP A 563 25.18 -30.99 25.92
N LYS A 564 26.50 -31.22 26.05
CA LYS A 564 27.09 -32.55 26.29
C LYS A 564 26.70 -33.13 27.65
N SER A 565 26.48 -32.30 28.66
CA SER A 565 25.94 -32.75 29.96
C SER A 565 24.46 -33.14 29.87
N GLY A 566 23.76 -32.72 28.81
CA GLY A 566 22.34 -32.90 28.59
C GLY A 566 21.46 -31.74 29.08
N ALA A 567 22.04 -30.70 29.65
CA ALA A 567 21.30 -29.52 30.10
C ALA A 567 21.07 -28.52 28.96
N ALA A 568 20.13 -27.59 29.18
CA ALA A 568 19.90 -26.44 28.32
C ALA A 568 20.64 -25.22 28.86
N TYR A 569 21.26 -24.42 28.00
CA TYR A 569 21.89 -23.19 28.46
C TYR A 569 20.90 -22.01 28.43
N LEU A 570 21.14 -21.05 29.30
CA LEU A 570 20.47 -19.76 29.32
C LEU A 570 21.53 -18.65 29.34
N PRO A 571 21.66 -17.86 28.27
CA PRO A 571 22.64 -16.78 28.22
C PRO A 571 22.19 -15.58 29.06
N LEU A 572 23.09 -15.08 29.90
CA LEU A 572 22.92 -13.86 30.69
C LEU A 572 23.89 -12.81 30.13
N ASP A 573 23.37 -11.75 29.50
CA ASP A 573 24.22 -10.67 28.97
C ASP A 573 24.79 -9.85 30.14
N PRO A 574 26.12 -9.75 30.28
CA PRO A 574 26.71 -8.85 31.26
C PRO A 574 26.23 -7.41 31.06
N ALA A 575 25.88 -6.91 29.89
CA ALA A 575 25.38 -5.54 29.78
C ALA A 575 23.99 -5.30 30.43
N ASN A 576 23.27 -6.34 30.87
CA ASN A 576 21.97 -6.16 31.50
C ASN A 576 22.08 -5.58 32.93
N PRO A 577 21.11 -4.73 33.34
CA PRO A 577 20.97 -4.30 34.74
C PRO A 577 20.79 -5.48 35.70
N GLN A 578 21.22 -5.30 36.95
CA GLN A 578 21.19 -6.36 37.98
C GLN A 578 19.77 -6.89 38.22
N ASP A 579 18.76 -6.01 38.29
CA ASP A 579 17.35 -6.38 38.46
C ASP A 579 16.84 -7.28 37.33
N ARG A 580 17.29 -7.02 36.09
CA ARG A 580 16.93 -7.83 34.93
C ARG A 580 17.58 -9.21 34.99
N LEU A 581 18.86 -9.28 35.39
CA LEU A 581 19.54 -10.56 35.62
C LEU A 581 18.86 -11.36 36.73
N GLN A 582 18.50 -10.71 37.84
CA GLN A 582 17.77 -11.32 38.95
C GLN A 582 16.41 -11.85 38.52
N PHE A 583 15.65 -11.07 37.74
CA PHE A 583 14.38 -11.52 37.20
C PHE A 583 14.54 -12.78 36.34
N ILE A 584 15.46 -12.77 35.38
CA ILE A 584 15.68 -13.88 34.44
C ILE A 584 16.09 -15.15 35.20
N VAL A 585 17.05 -15.05 36.12
CA VAL A 585 17.55 -16.18 36.91
C VAL A 585 16.43 -16.77 37.78
N LYS A 586 15.60 -15.92 38.39
CA LYS A 586 14.48 -16.34 39.23
C LYS A 586 13.35 -16.99 38.42
N ASP A 587 12.92 -16.38 37.31
CA ASP A 587 11.84 -16.91 36.46
C ASP A 587 12.25 -18.23 35.80
N ALA A 588 13.51 -18.35 35.37
CA ALA A 588 14.06 -19.58 34.82
C ALA A 588 14.47 -20.64 35.86
N ARG A 589 14.45 -20.30 37.16
CA ARG A 589 14.89 -21.18 38.26
C ARG A 589 16.28 -21.76 38.02
N VAL A 590 17.22 -20.91 37.61
CA VAL A 590 18.60 -21.33 37.33
C VAL A 590 19.29 -21.72 38.63
N GLU A 591 19.80 -22.95 38.70
CA GLU A 591 20.45 -23.48 39.91
C GLU A 591 21.96 -23.26 39.91
N LEU A 592 22.57 -23.23 38.72
CA LEU A 592 24.00 -23.02 38.51
C LEU A 592 24.23 -22.02 37.39
N VAL A 593 25.13 -21.07 37.62
CA VAL A 593 25.65 -20.16 36.59
C VAL A 593 27.15 -20.36 36.40
N LEU A 594 27.56 -20.55 35.14
CA LEU A 594 28.96 -20.55 34.73
C LEU A 594 29.41 -19.12 34.46
N THR A 595 30.49 -18.70 35.11
CA THR A 595 31.02 -17.34 35.01
C THR A 595 32.53 -17.29 35.27
N ARG A 596 33.09 -16.09 35.42
CA ARG A 596 34.46 -15.84 35.86
C ARG A 596 34.44 -14.96 37.11
N THR A 597 35.52 -14.98 37.88
CA THR A 597 35.58 -14.29 39.18
C THR A 597 35.31 -12.78 39.08
N ASP A 598 35.68 -12.14 37.97
CA ASP A 598 35.45 -10.71 37.67
C ASP A 598 33.98 -10.36 37.38
N LEU A 599 33.16 -11.34 37.01
CA LEU A 599 31.73 -11.17 36.72
C LEU A 599 30.81 -11.74 37.82
N ALA A 600 31.37 -12.51 38.75
CA ALA A 600 30.60 -13.23 39.78
C ALA A 600 29.75 -12.29 40.66
N ASP A 601 30.29 -11.11 41.02
CA ASP A 601 29.61 -10.12 41.88
C ASP A 601 28.33 -9.53 41.24
N ARG A 602 28.12 -9.76 39.95
CA ARG A 602 26.92 -9.29 39.22
C ARG A 602 25.74 -10.24 39.34
N LEU A 603 25.98 -11.47 39.79
CA LEU A 603 24.94 -12.47 39.94
C LEU A 603 24.09 -12.18 41.18
N PRO A 604 22.79 -12.54 41.16
CA PRO A 604 21.94 -12.39 42.33
C PRO A 604 22.38 -13.30 43.48
N ASP A 605 22.15 -12.84 44.72
CA ASP A 605 22.36 -13.65 45.92
C ASP A 605 21.56 -14.96 45.86
N GLY A 606 22.19 -16.06 46.30
CA GLY A 606 21.56 -17.37 46.42
C GLY A 606 21.65 -18.27 45.18
N VAL A 607 22.30 -17.82 44.11
CA VAL A 607 22.55 -18.63 42.90
C VAL A 607 23.90 -19.32 43.02
N THR A 608 23.95 -20.64 42.80
CA THR A 608 25.24 -21.36 42.80
C THR A 608 26.07 -20.89 41.61
N THR A 609 27.31 -20.49 41.88
CA THR A 609 28.19 -19.94 40.85
C THR A 609 29.42 -20.83 40.70
N LEU A 610 29.80 -21.10 39.45
CA LEU A 610 31.02 -21.82 39.09
C LEU A 610 31.92 -20.90 38.28
N CYS A 611 33.00 -20.44 38.91
CA CYS A 611 33.99 -19.58 38.28
C CYS A 611 35.03 -20.42 37.54
N LEU A 612 35.11 -20.28 36.21
CA LEU A 612 35.96 -21.10 35.35
C LEU A 612 37.47 -20.94 35.64
N ASP A 613 37.87 -19.77 36.13
CA ASP A 613 39.25 -19.37 36.39
C ASP A 613 39.77 -19.79 37.76
N THR A 614 38.89 -20.12 38.72
CA THR A 614 39.27 -20.44 40.10
C THR A 614 38.80 -21.82 40.58
N THR A 615 37.87 -22.47 39.88
CA THR A 615 37.35 -23.79 40.28
C THR A 615 38.43 -24.88 40.13
N PRO A 616 38.88 -25.53 41.21
CA PRO A 616 39.93 -26.54 41.14
C PRO A 616 39.48 -27.80 40.39
N GLY A 617 40.39 -28.37 39.60
CA GLY A 617 40.20 -29.69 38.97
C GLY A 617 39.37 -29.71 37.70
N LEU A 618 38.94 -28.55 37.15
CA LEU A 618 38.28 -28.47 35.84
C LEU A 618 39.15 -29.07 34.72
N ASP A 619 40.45 -28.79 34.74
CA ASP A 619 41.39 -29.30 33.73
C ASP A 619 41.86 -30.75 33.98
N ALA A 620 41.64 -31.29 35.18
CA ALA A 620 42.09 -32.62 35.58
C ALA A 620 41.03 -33.71 35.35
N GLY A 621 39.83 -33.35 34.89
CA GLY A 621 38.74 -34.27 34.62
C GLY A 621 38.93 -35.12 33.35
N PRO A 622 38.07 -36.13 33.11
CA PRO A 622 38.12 -36.94 31.90
C PRO A 622 37.92 -36.08 30.65
N SER A 623 38.79 -36.21 29.64
CA SER A 623 38.67 -35.50 28.36
C SER A 623 37.81 -36.23 27.31
N GLY A 624 37.44 -37.49 27.58
CA GLY A 624 36.56 -38.27 26.72
C GLY A 624 35.09 -37.84 26.82
N ARG A 625 34.31 -38.09 25.76
CA ARG A 625 32.90 -37.68 25.67
C ARG A 625 32.06 -38.30 26.80
N PRO A 626 31.17 -37.52 27.45
CA PRO A 626 30.21 -38.07 28.40
C PRO A 626 29.16 -38.95 27.67
N PRO A 627 28.50 -39.88 28.38
CA PRO A 627 27.38 -40.63 27.80
C PRO A 627 26.23 -39.72 27.35
N ARG A 628 25.60 -40.03 26.23
CA ARG A 628 24.42 -39.30 25.74
C ARG A 628 23.22 -39.52 26.66
N THR A 629 22.68 -38.43 27.21
CA THR A 629 21.51 -38.45 28.12
C THR A 629 20.29 -37.72 27.56
N THR A 630 20.45 -36.91 26.52
CA THR A 630 19.39 -36.11 25.88
C THR A 630 18.95 -36.68 24.53
N GLY A 631 17.71 -36.37 24.14
CA GLY A 631 17.18 -36.62 22.81
C GLY A 631 16.64 -35.36 22.12
N PRO A 632 16.15 -35.48 20.87
CA PRO A 632 15.72 -34.33 20.07
C PRO A 632 14.58 -33.48 20.70
N ALA A 633 13.75 -34.07 21.55
CA ALA A 633 12.65 -33.36 22.22
C ALA A 633 13.09 -32.52 23.43
N ASN A 634 14.30 -32.77 23.97
CA ASN A 634 14.80 -32.04 25.13
C ASN A 634 15.24 -30.62 24.77
N LEU A 635 15.22 -29.73 25.77
CA LEU A 635 15.64 -28.33 25.60
C LEU A 635 17.12 -28.23 25.24
N ALA A 636 17.42 -27.43 24.22
CA ALA A 636 18.78 -27.03 23.86
C ALA A 636 19.16 -25.71 24.54
N TYR A 637 18.23 -24.76 24.57
CA TYR A 637 18.44 -23.45 25.19
C TYR A 637 17.13 -22.75 25.55
N VAL A 638 17.26 -21.75 26.42
CA VAL A 638 16.20 -20.78 26.72
C VAL A 638 16.75 -19.37 26.51
N ILE A 639 16.13 -18.61 25.61
CA ILE A 639 16.49 -17.21 25.34
C ILE A 639 15.33 -16.31 25.74
N TYR A 640 15.62 -15.26 26.50
CA TYR A 640 14.62 -14.29 26.93
C TYR A 640 14.43 -13.19 25.90
N THR A 641 13.18 -12.93 25.55
CA THR A 641 12.77 -11.81 24.69
C THR A 641 11.96 -10.78 25.49
N SER A 642 11.84 -9.57 24.95
CA SER A 642 10.95 -8.52 25.49
C SER A 642 9.49 -9.01 25.45
N GLY A 643 8.69 -8.61 26.44
CA GLY A 643 7.30 -9.07 26.57
C GLY A 643 6.30 -7.91 26.49
N SER A 644 5.19 -8.10 25.77
CA SER A 644 4.11 -7.11 25.62
C SER A 644 3.48 -6.64 26.95
N THR A 645 3.61 -7.44 28.02
CA THR A 645 3.16 -7.12 29.38
C THR A 645 4.20 -6.33 30.20
N GLY A 646 5.34 -5.98 29.61
CA GLY A 646 6.45 -5.32 30.28
C GLY A 646 7.36 -6.23 31.11
N ARG A 647 7.21 -7.55 30.99
CA ARG A 647 8.10 -8.53 31.62
C ARG A 647 8.76 -9.43 30.57
N PRO A 648 10.09 -9.65 30.64
CA PRO A 648 10.78 -10.58 29.76
C PRO A 648 10.16 -11.99 29.77
N LYS A 649 10.17 -12.68 28.63
CA LYS A 649 9.62 -14.03 28.46
C LYS A 649 10.68 -14.99 27.92
N GLY A 650 10.88 -16.13 28.58
CA GLY A 650 11.84 -17.15 28.13
C GLY A 650 11.25 -18.04 27.04
N VAL A 651 11.85 -18.07 25.85
CA VAL A 651 11.46 -18.96 24.74
C VAL A 651 12.23 -20.29 24.86
N MET A 652 11.51 -21.40 24.93
CA MET A 652 12.09 -22.73 25.14
C MET A 652 12.32 -23.46 23.81
N ILE A 653 13.56 -23.62 23.38
CA ILE A 653 13.91 -24.26 22.10
C ILE A 653 14.42 -25.70 22.31
N PRO A 654 13.78 -26.71 21.70
CA PRO A 654 14.25 -28.09 21.75
C PRO A 654 15.39 -28.35 20.74
N HIS A 655 16.20 -29.38 21.00
CA HIS A 655 17.30 -29.78 20.13
C HIS A 655 16.86 -30.11 18.69
N ARG A 656 15.66 -30.65 18.47
CA ARG A 656 15.13 -30.93 17.13
C ARG A 656 15.00 -29.67 16.27
N GLY A 657 14.58 -28.55 16.87
CA GLY A 657 14.46 -27.27 16.17
C GLY A 657 15.82 -26.72 15.79
N LEU A 658 16.76 -26.76 16.73
CA LEU A 658 18.16 -26.39 16.50
C LEU A 658 18.83 -27.27 15.44
N ARG A 659 18.60 -28.59 15.48
CA ARG A 659 19.15 -29.54 14.52
C ARG A 659 18.60 -29.31 13.11
N ASN A 660 17.30 -29.00 13.01
CA ASN A 660 16.70 -28.62 11.74
C ASN A 660 17.25 -27.30 11.21
N LEU A 661 17.40 -26.28 12.07
CA LEU A 661 18.01 -25.01 11.69
C LEU A 661 19.36 -25.26 11.00
N VAL A 662 20.25 -26.06 11.60
CA VAL A 662 21.56 -26.43 11.02
C VAL A 662 21.41 -27.07 9.63
N ASN A 663 20.52 -28.05 9.48
CA ASN A 663 20.31 -28.72 8.18
C ASN A 663 19.79 -27.75 7.12
N ALA A 664 18.78 -26.97 7.47
CA ALA A 664 18.11 -26.03 6.60
C ALA A 664 19.07 -24.94 6.09
N ILE A 665 19.80 -24.27 6.99
CA ILE A 665 20.72 -23.19 6.60
C ILE A 665 21.95 -23.74 5.86
N SER A 666 22.43 -24.94 6.20
CA SER A 666 23.58 -25.54 5.52
C SER A 666 23.24 -25.90 4.08
N ALA A 667 22.00 -26.33 3.81
CA ALA A 667 21.53 -26.61 2.46
C ALA A 667 21.49 -25.35 1.56
N VAL A 668 21.26 -24.17 2.16
CA VAL A 668 21.15 -22.90 1.42
C VAL A 668 22.48 -22.15 1.32
N LEU A 669 23.23 -22.06 2.40
CA LEU A 669 24.47 -21.26 2.48
C LEU A 669 25.73 -22.04 2.12
N ALA A 670 25.71 -23.36 2.25
CA ALA A 670 26.81 -24.28 1.98
C ALA A 670 28.19 -23.78 2.50
N PRO A 671 28.33 -23.43 3.79
CA PRO A 671 29.62 -23.07 4.37
C PRO A 671 30.63 -24.21 4.25
N THR A 672 31.91 -23.84 4.19
CA THR A 672 33.05 -24.75 4.03
C THR A 672 34.02 -24.63 5.20
N ARG A 673 34.91 -25.62 5.35
CA ARG A 673 36.01 -25.57 6.33
C ARG A 673 36.99 -24.40 6.15
N GLY A 674 36.96 -23.72 5.00
CA GLY A 674 37.79 -22.54 4.73
C GLY A 674 37.12 -21.22 5.14
N ASP A 675 35.89 -21.27 5.64
CA ASP A 675 35.16 -20.09 6.08
C ASP A 675 35.56 -19.67 7.49
N ARG A 676 35.50 -18.34 7.71
CA ARG A 676 35.69 -17.70 9.01
C ARG A 676 34.44 -16.88 9.29
N ILE A 677 33.71 -17.26 10.34
CA ILE A 677 32.41 -16.69 10.65
C ILE A 677 32.54 -15.83 11.90
N LEU A 678 32.12 -14.57 11.80
CA LEU A 678 32.13 -13.66 12.95
C LEU A 678 30.90 -13.93 13.83
N GLN A 679 31.12 -14.21 15.12
CA GLN A 679 30.05 -14.13 16.11
C GLN A 679 29.70 -12.66 16.35
N PHE A 680 28.73 -12.12 15.62
CA PHE A 680 28.37 -10.70 15.72
C PHE A 680 27.30 -10.47 16.79
N ALA A 681 26.21 -11.22 16.77
CA ALA A 681 25.07 -11.01 17.67
C ALA A 681 25.47 -11.18 19.15
N SER A 682 24.77 -10.49 20.06
CA SER A 682 24.92 -10.75 21.51
C SER A 682 24.58 -12.22 21.78
N PHE A 683 25.32 -12.87 22.67
CA PHE A 683 25.07 -14.26 23.02
C PHE A 683 23.70 -14.46 23.70
N ALA A 684 23.12 -13.40 24.26
CA ALA A 684 21.76 -13.40 24.78
C ALA A 684 20.67 -13.27 23.69
N PHE A 685 21.07 -13.18 22.42
CA PHE A 685 20.16 -13.16 21.27
C PHE A 685 20.31 -14.45 20.46
N ASP A 686 19.21 -14.89 19.85
CA ASP A 686 19.10 -16.18 19.18
C ASP A 686 19.90 -16.28 17.87
N ALA A 687 20.13 -15.15 17.19
CA ALA A 687 21.06 -15.07 16.06
C ALA A 687 22.48 -15.55 16.43
N SER A 688 22.85 -15.49 17.72
CA SER A 688 24.15 -16.01 18.16
C SER A 688 24.27 -17.53 18.01
N VAL A 689 23.14 -18.23 18.15
CA VAL A 689 23.02 -19.68 17.99
C VAL A 689 23.22 -20.07 16.52
N TYR A 690 22.73 -19.25 15.59
CA TYR A 690 22.99 -19.41 14.17
C TYR A 690 24.50 -19.34 13.88
N ASP A 691 25.19 -18.28 14.32
CA ASP A 691 26.64 -18.13 14.05
C ASP A 691 27.42 -19.35 14.57
N LEU A 692 27.17 -19.74 15.82
CA LEU A 692 27.86 -20.84 16.50
C LEU A 692 27.61 -22.18 15.81
N THR A 693 26.35 -22.52 15.54
CA THR A 693 26.01 -23.84 15.02
C THR A 693 26.28 -23.98 13.54
N LEU A 694 26.02 -22.95 12.71
CA LEU A 694 26.41 -22.95 11.30
C LEU A 694 27.92 -23.15 11.18
N CYS A 695 28.70 -22.41 11.96
CA CYS A 695 30.15 -22.45 11.87
C CYS A 695 30.72 -23.80 12.30
N LEU A 696 30.45 -24.21 13.55
CA LEU A 696 31.14 -25.34 14.14
C LEU A 696 30.74 -26.67 13.50
N THR A 697 29.49 -26.83 13.06
CA THR A 697 29.03 -28.06 12.38
C THR A 697 29.56 -28.19 10.95
N SER A 698 29.99 -27.08 10.34
CA SER A 698 30.53 -27.04 8.97
C SER A 698 32.04 -27.21 8.91
N GLY A 699 32.71 -27.21 10.06
CA GLY A 699 34.18 -27.29 10.13
C GLY A 699 34.88 -25.94 9.99
N ALA A 700 34.16 -24.82 10.06
CA ALA A 700 34.68 -23.46 9.90
C ALA A 700 35.26 -22.91 11.21
N GLU A 701 35.96 -21.76 11.14
CA GLU A 701 36.46 -21.05 12.33
C GLU A 701 35.45 -20.01 12.83
N LEU A 702 35.02 -20.12 14.10
CA LEU A 702 34.17 -19.14 14.77
C LEU A 702 35.04 -18.08 15.43
N VAL A 703 34.86 -16.81 15.05
CA VAL A 703 35.67 -15.69 15.55
C VAL A 703 34.87 -14.85 16.53
N PHE A 704 35.36 -14.73 17.76
CA PHE A 704 34.86 -13.77 18.75
C PHE A 704 35.72 -12.50 18.73
N ALA A 705 35.05 -11.35 18.88
CA ALA A 705 35.71 -10.07 19.13
C ALA A 705 35.06 -9.37 20.34
N PRO A 706 35.82 -8.56 21.12
CA PRO A 706 35.27 -7.71 22.17
C PRO A 706 34.15 -6.80 21.67
N ARG A 707 33.21 -6.44 22.54
CA ARG A 707 32.01 -5.67 22.19
C ARG A 707 32.33 -4.30 21.59
N GLU A 708 33.41 -3.68 22.04
CA GLU A 708 33.90 -2.38 21.59
C GLU A 708 34.35 -2.44 20.13
N GLN A 709 34.81 -3.60 19.67
CA GLN A 709 35.28 -3.82 18.30
C GLN A 709 34.16 -4.20 17.33
N LEU A 710 32.96 -4.49 17.86
CA LEU A 710 31.78 -4.88 17.09
C LEU A 710 30.82 -3.69 16.88
N GLN A 711 31.22 -2.47 17.24
CA GLN A 711 30.42 -1.28 16.97
C GLN A 711 30.31 -1.08 15.45
N PRO A 712 29.07 -0.92 14.91
CA PRO A 712 28.88 -0.65 13.48
C PRO A 712 29.69 0.57 13.01
N GLY A 713 30.25 0.48 11.80
CA GLY A 713 31.14 1.50 11.24
C GLY A 713 32.61 1.06 11.24
N PRO A 714 33.57 1.99 11.47
CA PRO A 714 35.01 1.70 11.30
C PRO A 714 35.54 0.53 12.14
N ASP A 715 35.07 0.37 13.38
CA ASP A 715 35.54 -0.68 14.29
C ASP A 715 35.16 -2.08 13.79
N LEU A 716 33.92 -2.25 13.34
CA LEU A 716 33.45 -3.50 12.74
C LEU A 716 34.18 -3.80 11.42
N VAL A 717 34.40 -2.78 10.58
CA VAL A 717 35.16 -2.92 9.32
C VAL A 717 36.58 -3.42 9.58
N GLU A 718 37.29 -2.80 10.53
CA GLU A 718 38.63 -3.24 10.92
C GLU A 718 38.62 -4.66 11.48
N THR A 719 37.63 -5.00 12.30
CA THR A 719 37.47 -6.35 12.86
C THR A 719 37.25 -7.40 11.77
N LEU A 720 36.40 -7.13 10.79
CA LEU A 720 36.15 -8.03 9.66
C LEU A 720 37.41 -8.25 8.82
N ARG A 721 38.16 -7.18 8.55
CA ARG A 721 39.39 -7.23 7.76
C ARG A 721 40.52 -7.95 8.48
N ARG A 722 40.83 -7.54 9.72
CA ARG A 722 41.93 -8.09 10.53
C ARG A 722 41.75 -9.59 10.77
N ASN A 723 40.52 -10.03 10.96
CA ASN A 723 40.19 -11.44 11.16
C ASN A 723 39.85 -12.17 9.86
N ALA A 724 39.99 -11.55 8.69
CA ALA A 724 39.70 -12.11 7.37
C ALA A 724 38.36 -12.87 7.33
N ILE A 725 37.31 -12.23 7.86
CA ILE A 725 35.97 -12.82 7.95
C ILE A 725 35.41 -13.02 6.55
N THR A 726 34.86 -14.22 6.31
CA THR A 726 34.32 -14.61 4.99
C THR A 726 32.81 -14.64 4.97
N MET A 727 32.18 -14.87 6.12
CA MET A 727 30.73 -14.90 6.28
C MET A 727 30.31 -14.19 7.57
N VAL A 728 29.26 -13.38 7.48
CA VAL A 728 28.70 -12.68 8.65
C VAL A 728 27.19 -12.46 8.49
N LEU A 729 26.47 -12.57 9.61
CA LEU A 729 25.06 -12.16 9.74
C LEU A 729 25.03 -10.77 10.42
N LEU A 730 24.42 -9.79 9.75
CA LEU A 730 24.31 -8.42 10.27
C LEU A 730 22.87 -7.90 10.17
N PRO A 731 22.43 -7.05 11.10
CA PRO A 731 21.27 -6.20 10.89
C PRO A 731 21.49 -5.24 9.69
N PRO A 732 20.46 -4.94 8.88
CA PRO A 732 20.53 -3.94 7.83
C PRO A 732 21.11 -2.59 8.28
N THR A 733 20.74 -2.13 9.47
CA THR A 733 21.30 -0.91 10.09
C THR A 733 22.81 -0.95 10.27
N ALA A 734 23.38 -2.10 10.65
CA ALA A 734 24.82 -2.22 10.82
C ALA A 734 25.55 -2.21 9.46
N ALA A 735 24.99 -2.91 8.46
CA ALA A 735 25.54 -2.95 7.11
C ALA A 735 25.44 -1.61 6.36
N ALA A 736 24.44 -0.78 6.68
CA ALA A 736 24.27 0.56 6.09
C ALA A 736 25.37 1.57 6.50
N LEU A 737 26.05 1.32 7.62
CA LEU A 737 27.12 2.18 8.15
C LEU A 737 28.51 1.82 7.60
N MET A 738 28.57 0.93 6.61
CA MET A 738 29.81 0.36 6.09
C MET A 738 29.84 0.44 4.56
N ASP A 739 31.03 0.64 3.99
CA ASP A 739 31.23 0.48 2.55
C ASP A 739 31.60 -0.98 2.22
N PRO A 740 30.90 -1.65 1.29
CA PRO A 740 31.23 -3.01 0.89
C PRO A 740 32.64 -3.20 0.32
N THR A 741 33.28 -2.13 -0.17
CA THR A 741 34.65 -2.14 -0.70
C THR A 741 35.72 -2.20 0.38
N ASP A 742 35.40 -1.81 1.62
CA ASP A 742 36.32 -1.85 2.76
C ASP A 742 36.54 -3.26 3.32
N VAL A 743 35.65 -4.20 2.96
CA VAL A 743 35.61 -5.59 3.46
C VAL A 743 35.56 -6.62 2.32
N PRO A 744 36.52 -6.63 1.38
CA PRO A 744 36.49 -7.49 0.19
C PRO A 744 36.58 -9.01 0.52
N GLY A 745 36.99 -9.35 1.74
CA GLY A 745 37.05 -10.74 2.22
C GLY A 745 35.69 -11.38 2.51
N VAL A 746 34.65 -10.56 2.72
CA VAL A 746 33.29 -11.04 3.03
C VAL A 746 32.61 -11.54 1.75
N ARG A 747 32.58 -12.86 1.58
CA ARG A 747 32.00 -13.56 0.43
C ARG A 747 30.49 -13.77 0.57
N THR A 748 30.02 -13.93 1.80
CA THR A 748 28.60 -14.15 2.11
C THR A 748 28.16 -13.19 3.20
N LEU A 749 27.17 -12.35 2.89
CA LEU A 749 26.51 -11.48 3.86
C LEU A 749 25.05 -11.93 4.00
N VAL A 750 24.66 -12.25 5.22
CA VAL A 750 23.25 -12.46 5.56
C VAL A 750 22.76 -11.22 6.29
N LEU A 751 21.66 -10.65 5.81
CA LEU A 751 20.93 -9.57 6.46
C LEU A 751 19.74 -10.16 7.20
N GLY A 752 19.53 -9.76 8.45
CA GLY A 752 18.42 -10.29 9.23
C GLY A 752 18.14 -9.49 10.49
N GLY A 753 16.95 -9.68 11.05
CA GLY A 753 16.52 -8.98 12.27
C GLY A 753 15.86 -7.62 12.02
N GLU A 754 15.82 -7.09 10.80
CA GLU A 754 15.06 -5.88 10.43
C GLU A 754 14.61 -5.94 8.97
N ALA A 755 13.71 -5.04 8.57
CA ALA A 755 13.40 -4.84 7.15
C ALA A 755 14.65 -4.31 6.42
N CYS A 756 14.99 -4.93 5.28
CA CYS A 756 16.15 -4.55 4.49
C CYS A 756 15.75 -3.49 3.45
N PRO A 757 16.42 -2.32 3.41
CA PRO A 757 16.14 -1.29 2.42
C PRO A 757 16.73 -1.65 1.04
N PRO A 758 16.07 -1.30 -0.08
CA PRO A 758 16.54 -1.61 -1.44
C PRO A 758 17.92 -1.02 -1.78
N GLU A 759 18.26 0.15 -1.23
CA GLU A 759 19.53 0.83 -1.45
C GLU A 759 20.72 -0.01 -0.94
N LEU A 760 20.49 -0.72 0.17
CA LEU A 760 21.49 -1.61 0.75
C LEU A 760 21.71 -2.84 -0.13
N VAL A 761 20.67 -3.35 -0.78
CA VAL A 761 20.78 -4.45 -1.75
C VAL A 761 21.60 -4.03 -2.96
N GLY A 762 21.37 -2.81 -3.48
CA GLY A 762 22.12 -2.24 -4.59
C GLY A 762 23.64 -2.15 -4.33
N SER A 763 24.03 -1.79 -3.11
CA SER A 763 25.44 -1.66 -2.70
C SER A 763 26.09 -3.01 -2.36
N TRP A 764 25.40 -3.87 -1.61
CA TRP A 764 25.98 -5.12 -1.11
C TRP A 764 25.86 -6.31 -2.05
N SER A 765 24.99 -6.32 -3.06
CA SER A 765 24.82 -7.48 -3.95
C SER A 765 25.99 -7.73 -4.92
N ALA A 766 26.84 -6.73 -5.18
CA ALA A 766 27.92 -6.85 -6.16
C ALA A 766 29.08 -7.71 -5.63
N GLY A 767 29.45 -8.77 -6.37
CA GLY A 767 30.65 -9.57 -6.10
C GLY A 767 30.58 -10.50 -4.89
N ARG A 768 29.41 -10.68 -4.27
CA ARG A 768 29.21 -11.51 -3.07
C ARG A 768 27.82 -12.13 -3.05
N ALA A 769 27.62 -13.15 -2.20
CA ALA A 769 26.32 -13.74 -1.97
C ALA A 769 25.60 -12.96 -0.86
N LEU A 770 24.57 -12.19 -1.23
CA LEU A 770 23.73 -11.44 -0.30
C LEU A 770 22.43 -12.20 -0.07
N PHE A 771 22.07 -12.39 1.20
CA PHE A 771 20.82 -13.05 1.58
C PHE A 771 20.02 -12.17 2.53
N ASN A 772 18.70 -12.23 2.42
CA ASN A 772 17.79 -11.74 3.45
C ASN A 772 17.21 -12.92 4.22
N ALA A 773 17.24 -12.84 5.54
CA ALA A 773 16.77 -13.88 6.43
C ALA A 773 15.75 -13.30 7.43
N TYR A 774 14.67 -14.04 7.62
CA TYR A 774 13.62 -13.71 8.58
C TYR A 774 13.33 -14.92 9.46
N GLY A 775 13.10 -14.65 10.74
CA GLY A 775 12.58 -15.64 11.68
C GLY A 775 12.37 -15.02 13.06
N PRO A 776 11.31 -15.41 13.77
CA PRO A 776 11.15 -15.11 15.18
C PRO A 776 11.89 -16.15 16.05
N THR A 777 12.26 -15.75 17.28
CA THR A 777 12.87 -16.65 18.27
C THR A 777 12.01 -17.87 18.55
N GLU A 778 10.69 -17.72 18.53
CA GLU A 778 9.71 -18.79 18.72
C GLU A 778 9.73 -19.89 17.66
N ALA A 779 10.47 -19.71 16.56
CA ALA A 779 10.61 -20.66 15.48
C ALA A 779 12.09 -20.94 15.13
N SER A 780 12.97 -20.94 16.14
CA SER A 780 14.40 -21.30 16.01
C SER A 780 15.18 -20.44 15.02
N VAL A 781 15.30 -19.15 15.31
CA VAL A 781 16.19 -18.16 14.67
C VAL A 781 15.79 -17.73 13.26
N ILE A 782 15.81 -18.63 12.27
CA ILE A 782 15.52 -18.31 10.86
C ILE A 782 14.52 -19.33 10.32
N THR A 783 13.46 -18.82 9.69
CA THR A 783 12.34 -19.59 9.14
C THR A 783 12.20 -19.42 7.65
N THR A 784 12.48 -18.22 7.12
CA THR A 784 12.45 -17.93 5.68
C THR A 784 13.75 -17.25 5.27
N MET A 785 14.16 -17.49 4.03
CA MET A 785 15.38 -16.92 3.50
C MET A 785 15.31 -16.78 1.98
N THR A 786 15.95 -15.75 1.44
CA THR A 786 16.11 -15.59 -0.01
C THR A 786 17.45 -14.96 -0.36
N ARG A 787 17.93 -15.27 -1.56
CA ARG A 787 19.12 -14.63 -2.12
C ARG A 787 18.68 -13.35 -2.82
N LEU A 788 19.32 -12.24 -2.46
CA LEU A 788 19.01 -10.93 -3.01
C LEU A 788 19.89 -10.62 -4.21
N PHE A 789 19.28 -10.05 -5.25
CA PHE A 789 19.95 -9.58 -6.45
C PHE A 789 19.77 -8.07 -6.64
N ARG A 790 20.72 -7.44 -7.38
CA ARG A 790 20.76 -5.98 -7.60
C ARG A 790 19.47 -5.39 -8.19
N THR A 791 18.68 -6.20 -8.88
CA THR A 791 17.44 -5.80 -9.58
C THR A 791 16.21 -5.77 -8.67
N GLU A 792 16.34 -6.10 -7.39
CA GLU A 792 15.20 -6.15 -6.48
C GLU A 792 14.87 -4.77 -5.90
N HIS A 793 13.68 -4.26 -6.24
CA HIS A 793 13.13 -3.01 -5.71
C HIS A 793 12.19 -3.22 -4.52
N ARG A 794 11.60 -4.43 -4.40
CA ARG A 794 10.80 -4.87 -3.26
C ARG A 794 11.50 -6.05 -2.61
N ILE A 795 11.98 -5.83 -1.39
CA ILE A 795 12.83 -6.81 -0.72
C ILE A 795 11.96 -7.87 -0.07
N SER A 796 12.13 -9.09 -0.55
CA SER A 796 11.44 -10.28 -0.06
C SER A 796 12.10 -10.81 1.20
N ILE A 797 11.29 -11.37 2.13
CA ILE A 797 11.79 -12.18 3.25
C ILE A 797 11.96 -13.67 2.87
N GLY A 798 11.62 -14.00 1.62
CA GLY A 798 11.91 -15.27 0.96
C GLY A 798 10.83 -16.32 1.07
N CYS A 799 11.25 -17.56 0.86
CA CYS A 799 10.42 -18.75 1.00
C CYS A 799 10.79 -19.50 2.30
N PRO A 800 9.90 -20.37 2.80
CA PRO A 800 10.20 -21.20 3.97
C PRO A 800 11.46 -22.05 3.75
N LEU A 801 12.31 -22.09 4.77
CA LEU A 801 13.43 -23.00 4.85
C LEU A 801 12.94 -24.46 4.99
N PRO A 802 13.79 -25.46 4.71
CA PRO A 802 13.43 -26.86 4.86
C PRO A 802 12.78 -27.23 6.19
N ASN A 803 11.70 -28.01 6.12
CA ASN A 803 10.85 -28.46 7.24
C ASN A 803 10.17 -27.35 8.04
N TYR A 804 10.05 -26.15 7.47
CA TYR A 804 9.13 -25.11 7.93
C TYR A 804 7.93 -25.03 7.00
N ASP A 805 6.78 -24.78 7.62
CA ASP A 805 5.55 -24.44 6.93
C ASP A 805 5.24 -22.97 7.25
N VAL A 806 4.82 -22.18 6.27
CA VAL A 806 4.38 -20.81 6.49
C VAL A 806 3.02 -20.58 5.85
N TYR A 807 2.17 -19.83 6.54
CA TYR A 807 0.83 -19.51 6.08
C TYR A 807 0.56 -18.03 6.26
N VAL A 808 -0.05 -17.40 5.26
CA VAL A 808 -0.52 -16.02 5.34
C VAL A 808 -2.03 -16.07 5.47
N LEU A 809 -2.53 -15.75 6.65
CA LEU A 809 -3.93 -15.96 7.03
C LEU A 809 -4.60 -14.66 7.44
N ASP A 810 -5.89 -14.53 7.17
CA ASP A 810 -6.72 -13.49 7.76
C ASP A 810 -7.06 -13.82 9.24
N GLU A 811 -7.78 -12.91 9.89
CA GLU A 811 -8.20 -13.07 11.30
C GLU A 811 -9.14 -14.27 11.55
N TRP A 812 -9.69 -14.85 10.48
CA TRP A 812 -10.58 -16.01 10.48
C TRP A 812 -9.86 -17.32 10.13
N MET A 813 -8.52 -17.30 10.14
CA MET A 813 -7.66 -18.43 9.75
C MET A 813 -7.89 -18.88 8.31
N GLN A 814 -8.38 -18.00 7.42
CA GLN A 814 -8.50 -18.30 6.00
C GLN A 814 -7.24 -17.84 5.25
N PRO A 815 -6.73 -18.61 4.27
CA PRO A 815 -5.60 -18.19 3.45
C PRO A 815 -5.94 -16.93 2.63
N THR A 816 -5.04 -15.96 2.64
CA THR A 816 -5.19 -14.73 1.85
C THR A 816 -4.72 -14.95 0.40
N PRO A 817 -5.37 -14.33 -0.60
CA PRO A 817 -4.89 -14.38 -1.98
C PRO A 817 -3.47 -13.81 -2.15
N VAL A 818 -2.82 -14.16 -3.25
CA VAL A 818 -1.56 -13.50 -3.66
C VAL A 818 -1.77 -11.98 -3.77
N GLY A 819 -0.81 -11.21 -3.26
CA GLY A 819 -0.86 -9.74 -3.20
C GLY A 819 -1.60 -9.17 -2.00
N VAL A 820 -2.47 -9.96 -1.34
CA VAL A 820 -3.29 -9.53 -0.20
C VAL A 820 -2.54 -9.73 1.12
N PRO A 821 -2.42 -8.68 1.96
CA PRO A 821 -1.82 -8.79 3.29
C PRO A 821 -2.62 -9.68 4.25
N GLY A 822 -1.92 -10.51 5.00
CA GLY A 822 -2.45 -11.29 6.11
C GLY A 822 -1.38 -11.50 7.19
N GLU A 823 -1.77 -12.07 8.32
CA GLU A 823 -0.84 -12.40 9.40
C GLU A 823 -0.05 -13.67 9.06
N LEU A 824 1.27 -13.64 9.31
CA LEU A 824 2.15 -14.78 9.11
C LEU A 824 2.04 -15.77 10.28
N TYR A 825 1.78 -17.03 9.94
CA TYR A 825 1.81 -18.18 10.83
C TYR A 825 2.92 -19.12 10.42
N ILE A 826 3.61 -19.70 11.40
CA ILE A 826 4.76 -20.58 11.16
C ILE A 826 4.48 -21.95 11.78
N GLY A 827 4.60 -23.01 10.99
CA GLY A 827 4.53 -24.40 11.39
C GLY A 827 5.90 -25.09 11.34
N GLY A 828 5.88 -26.42 11.37
CA GLY A 828 7.08 -27.24 11.17
C GLY A 828 7.89 -27.56 12.43
N ILE A 829 9.02 -28.24 12.21
CA ILE A 829 9.83 -28.85 13.28
C ILE A 829 10.61 -27.82 14.12
N GLY A 830 10.83 -26.63 13.57
CA GLY A 830 11.58 -25.54 14.21
C GLY A 830 10.83 -24.80 15.32
N LEU A 831 9.56 -25.12 15.56
CA LEU A 831 8.78 -24.44 16.59
C LEU A 831 9.30 -24.68 18.00
N ALA A 832 9.33 -23.60 18.78
CA ALA A 832 9.58 -23.63 20.21
C ALA A 832 8.58 -24.54 20.92
N ARG A 833 8.98 -25.05 22.09
CA ARG A 833 8.05 -25.74 23.00
C ARG A 833 6.96 -24.76 23.47
N GLY A 834 7.34 -23.52 23.73
CA GLY A 834 6.47 -22.44 24.19
C GLY A 834 7.24 -21.43 25.04
N TYR A 835 6.51 -20.66 25.84
CA TYR A 835 7.08 -19.70 26.78
C TYR A 835 7.22 -20.32 28.18
N LEU A 836 8.39 -20.16 28.78
CA LEU A 836 8.73 -20.71 30.10
C LEU A 836 7.78 -20.16 31.16
N GLN A 837 7.14 -21.05 31.92
CA GLN A 837 6.18 -20.70 32.99
C GLN A 837 5.05 -19.75 32.54
N ARG A 838 4.64 -19.80 31.26
CA ARG A 838 3.54 -18.98 30.70
C ARG A 838 2.62 -19.82 29.79
N PRO A 839 1.86 -20.79 30.35
CA PRO A 839 0.99 -21.65 29.55
C PRO A 839 -0.13 -20.89 28.82
N GLY A 840 -0.71 -19.86 29.44
CA GLY A 840 -1.75 -19.03 28.80
C GLY A 840 -1.25 -18.31 27.55
N LEU A 841 -0.13 -17.59 27.65
CA LEU A 841 0.50 -16.92 26.50
C LEU A 841 0.98 -17.94 25.45
N THR A 842 1.42 -19.12 25.88
CA THR A 842 1.79 -20.21 24.96
C THR A 842 0.57 -20.67 24.16
N ALA A 843 -0.58 -20.88 24.79
CA ALA A 843 -1.80 -21.29 24.09
C ALA A 843 -2.34 -20.20 23.16
N GLU A 844 -2.17 -18.92 23.52
CA GLU A 844 -2.55 -17.77 22.67
C GLU A 844 -1.70 -17.69 21.39
N ARG A 845 -0.39 -17.94 21.50
CA ARG A 845 0.56 -17.76 20.40
C ARG A 845 0.90 -19.03 19.62
N PHE A 846 0.78 -20.21 20.23
CA PHE A 846 1.01 -21.51 19.59
C PHE A 846 -0.33 -22.23 19.44
N VAL A 847 -1.07 -21.87 18.40
CA VAL A 847 -2.43 -22.36 18.12
C VAL A 847 -2.38 -23.72 17.40
N PRO A 848 -3.46 -24.51 17.40
CA PRO A 848 -3.54 -25.73 16.61
C PRO A 848 -3.35 -25.46 15.12
N ASP A 849 -2.69 -26.38 14.41
CA ASP A 849 -2.51 -26.33 12.96
C ASP A 849 -3.62 -27.11 12.25
N PRO A 850 -4.55 -26.44 11.54
CA PRO A 850 -5.62 -27.12 10.82
C PRO A 850 -5.18 -27.68 9.45
N PHE A 851 -3.97 -27.37 8.96
CA PHE A 851 -3.56 -27.62 7.57
C PHE A 851 -2.60 -28.81 7.42
N SER A 852 -1.71 -29.08 8.38
CA SER A 852 -0.66 -30.10 8.19
C SER A 852 -1.13 -31.56 8.21
N GLY A 853 -2.37 -31.82 8.66
CA GLY A 853 -2.91 -33.18 8.83
C GLY A 853 -2.19 -34.03 9.89
N LYS A 854 -1.18 -33.48 10.57
CA LYS A 854 -0.38 -34.16 11.61
C LYS A 854 -1.04 -33.97 12.98
N PRO A 855 -1.40 -35.06 13.70
CA PRO A 855 -1.98 -34.93 15.03
C PRO A 855 -1.09 -34.13 15.99
N GLY A 856 -1.65 -33.10 16.61
CA GLY A 856 -0.94 -32.25 17.57
C GLY A 856 0.04 -31.25 16.95
N ALA A 857 0.02 -31.05 15.62
CA ALA A 857 0.73 -29.95 15.00
C ALA A 857 0.20 -28.59 15.47
N ARG A 858 1.08 -27.59 15.45
CA ARG A 858 0.82 -26.25 15.96
C ARG A 858 1.35 -25.22 14.98
N LEU A 859 0.74 -24.04 14.98
CA LEU A 859 1.23 -22.85 14.31
C LEU A 859 1.61 -21.80 15.35
N TYR A 860 2.76 -21.15 15.15
CA TYR A 860 3.14 -19.96 15.87
C TYR A 860 2.59 -18.71 15.15
N ARG A 861 1.77 -17.95 15.87
CA ARG A 861 1.19 -16.68 15.44
C ARG A 861 2.19 -15.53 15.66
N THR A 862 2.77 -15.02 14.57
CA THR A 862 3.94 -14.13 14.63
C THR A 862 3.62 -12.68 15.02
N GLY A 863 2.41 -12.20 14.74
CA GLY A 863 2.09 -10.77 14.75
C GLY A 863 2.70 -9.98 13.60
N ASP A 864 3.30 -10.62 12.59
CA ASP A 864 3.83 -9.96 11.39
C ASP A 864 2.77 -10.00 10.28
N ILE A 865 2.48 -8.87 9.66
CA ILE A 865 1.65 -8.76 8.45
C ILE A 865 2.56 -8.88 7.23
N VAL A 866 2.27 -9.86 6.39
CA VAL A 866 3.02 -10.17 5.17
C VAL A 866 2.05 -10.41 4.02
N ARG A 867 2.55 -10.52 2.79
CA ARG A 867 1.77 -11.01 1.64
C ARG A 867 2.61 -11.91 0.76
N TYR A 868 1.96 -12.82 0.06
CA TYR A 868 2.60 -13.54 -1.04
C TYR A 868 2.73 -12.64 -2.26
N ARG A 869 3.86 -12.75 -2.95
CA ARG A 869 4.09 -12.22 -4.30
C ARG A 869 3.71 -13.27 -5.34
N ALA A 870 3.59 -12.85 -6.60
CA ALA A 870 3.29 -13.75 -7.72
C ALA A 870 4.32 -14.87 -7.92
N ASP A 871 5.56 -14.68 -7.47
CA ASP A 871 6.63 -15.67 -7.48
C ASP A 871 6.67 -16.58 -6.23
N ALA A 872 5.57 -16.59 -5.46
CA ALA A 872 5.41 -17.33 -4.19
C ALA A 872 6.38 -16.92 -3.08
N GLN A 873 7.11 -15.81 -3.23
CA GLN A 873 7.92 -15.26 -2.14
C GLN A 873 7.09 -14.39 -1.19
N LEU A 874 7.52 -14.32 0.07
CA LEU A 874 6.88 -13.49 1.09
C LEU A 874 7.47 -12.08 1.12
N GLU A 875 6.60 -11.07 1.16
CA GLU A 875 6.94 -9.67 1.39
C GLU A 875 6.46 -9.25 2.78
N PHE A 876 7.34 -8.68 3.58
CA PHE A 876 6.97 -8.10 4.88
C PHE A 876 6.30 -6.74 4.67
N VAL A 877 5.11 -6.55 5.25
CA VAL A 877 4.34 -5.30 5.14
C VAL A 877 4.52 -4.45 6.39
N ARG A 878 4.16 -5.00 7.57
CA ARG A 878 4.25 -4.30 8.87
C ARG A 878 4.08 -5.27 10.03
N ARG A 879 4.24 -4.80 11.27
CA ARG A 879 3.75 -5.51 12.46
C ARG A 879 2.25 -5.26 12.66
N ALA A 880 1.54 -6.28 13.11
CA ALA A 880 0.16 -6.17 13.56
C ALA A 880 0.07 -5.56 14.98
N ASP A 881 1.07 -5.85 15.81
CA ASP A 881 1.20 -5.31 17.16
C ASP A 881 2.17 -4.10 17.20
N GLY A 882 2.13 -3.33 18.28
CA GLY A 882 3.04 -2.18 18.50
C GLY A 882 4.49 -2.58 18.80
N GLN A 883 4.92 -3.77 18.39
CA GLN A 883 6.29 -4.23 18.52
C GLN A 883 7.14 -3.66 17.38
N VAL A 884 8.38 -3.29 17.65
CA VAL A 884 9.28 -2.73 16.64
C VAL A 884 10.65 -3.43 16.68
N LYS A 885 11.34 -3.45 15.54
CA LYS A 885 12.73 -3.87 15.46
C LYS A 885 13.60 -2.65 15.21
N ILE A 886 14.50 -2.35 16.14
CA ILE A 886 15.42 -1.20 16.06
C ILE A 886 16.83 -1.70 16.29
N ARG A 887 17.72 -1.44 15.33
CA ARG A 887 19.11 -1.93 15.28
C ARG A 887 19.24 -3.45 15.43
N GLY A 888 18.29 -4.19 14.85
CA GLY A 888 18.19 -5.65 14.90
C GLY A 888 17.64 -6.18 16.24
N LEU A 889 17.26 -5.30 17.16
CA LEU A 889 16.75 -5.67 18.48
C LEU A 889 15.23 -5.58 18.49
N ARG A 890 14.60 -6.64 18.99
CA ARG A 890 13.15 -6.74 19.15
C ARG A 890 12.71 -5.99 20.42
N ILE A 891 11.98 -4.90 20.25
CA ILE A 891 11.55 -4.01 21.33
C ILE A 891 10.03 -3.96 21.39
N GLU A 892 9.49 -4.31 22.56
CA GLU A 892 8.07 -4.11 22.88
C GLU A 892 7.87 -2.69 23.41
N LEU A 893 7.21 -1.83 22.63
CA LEU A 893 6.97 -0.45 23.05
C LEU A 893 6.16 -0.38 24.35
N GLY A 894 5.27 -1.35 24.56
CA GLY A 894 4.50 -1.51 25.80
C GLY A 894 5.36 -1.75 27.04
N GLU A 895 6.52 -2.42 26.94
CA GLU A 895 7.42 -2.64 28.09
C GLU A 895 7.95 -1.31 28.63
N ILE A 896 8.33 -0.41 27.72
CA ILE A 896 8.80 0.93 28.07
C ILE A 896 7.65 1.77 28.65
N GLN A 897 6.45 1.68 28.07
CA GLN A 897 5.25 2.40 28.54
C GLN A 897 4.83 1.96 29.95
N VAL A 898 4.91 0.67 30.27
CA VAL A 898 4.59 0.15 31.61
C VAL A 898 5.57 0.72 32.64
N VAL A 899 6.88 0.71 32.35
CA VAL A 899 7.87 1.29 33.28
C VAL A 899 7.67 2.80 33.42
N LEU A 900 7.45 3.52 32.31
CA LEU A 900 7.15 4.96 32.35
C LEU A 900 5.93 5.30 33.20
N SER A 901 4.86 4.50 33.12
CA SER A 901 3.63 4.70 33.90
C SER A 901 3.80 4.48 35.41
N GLN A 902 4.90 3.84 35.84
CA GLN A 902 5.22 3.61 37.26
C GLN A 902 6.05 4.75 37.87
N LEU A 903 6.51 5.72 37.06
CA LEU A 903 7.33 6.85 37.51
C LEU A 903 6.45 8.03 37.95
N ALA A 904 6.80 8.65 39.08
CA ALA A 904 6.09 9.83 39.59
C ALA A 904 6.14 10.99 38.58
N GLY A 905 5.00 11.67 38.38
CA GLY A 905 4.85 12.78 37.42
C GLY A 905 4.35 12.38 36.03
N VAL A 906 4.26 11.08 35.70
CA VAL A 906 3.72 10.59 34.41
C VAL A 906 2.32 10.01 34.59
N ARG A 907 1.29 10.73 34.13
CA ARG A 907 -0.12 10.27 34.15
C ARG A 907 -0.40 9.22 33.07
N THR A 908 0.14 9.43 31.88
CA THR A 908 -0.02 8.53 30.73
C THR A 908 1.21 8.64 29.84
N SER A 909 1.64 7.54 29.24
CA SER A 909 2.76 7.54 28.30
C SER A 909 2.45 6.68 27.09
N LEU A 910 2.90 7.13 25.92
CA LEU A 910 2.95 6.35 24.71
C LEU A 910 4.37 6.38 24.16
N VAL A 911 4.90 5.22 23.81
CA VAL A 911 6.20 5.12 23.13
C VAL A 911 5.95 4.70 21.69
N ALA A 912 6.57 5.39 20.74
CA ALA A 912 6.49 5.11 19.31
C ALA A 912 7.86 5.25 18.66
N THR A 913 8.00 4.74 17.44
CA THR A 913 9.19 4.93 16.61
C THR A 913 9.09 6.16 15.73
N ARG A 914 10.23 6.81 15.49
CA ARG A 914 10.37 7.92 14.55
C ARG A 914 11.53 7.66 13.60
N GLU A 915 11.29 7.86 12.32
CA GLU A 915 12.31 7.83 11.29
C GLU A 915 13.06 9.18 11.28
N CYS A 916 14.38 9.14 11.38
CA CYS A 916 15.27 10.32 11.38
C CYS A 916 16.25 10.32 10.19
N GLY A 917 16.04 9.44 9.20
CA GLY A 917 16.85 9.29 8.00
C GLY A 917 16.77 7.86 7.42
N PRO A 918 17.47 7.55 6.31
CA PRO A 918 17.52 6.21 5.74
C PRO A 918 18.07 5.21 6.78
N ALA A 919 17.22 4.27 7.21
CA ALA A 919 17.53 3.27 8.25
C ALA A 919 17.86 3.82 9.67
N ASP A 920 17.61 5.09 10.00
CA ASP A 920 17.74 5.62 11.37
C ASP A 920 16.37 5.71 12.05
N VAL A 921 15.95 4.63 12.71
CA VAL A 921 14.72 4.57 13.51
C VAL A 921 15.04 4.76 14.99
N ARG A 922 14.36 5.69 15.65
CA ARG A 922 14.57 6.02 17.08
C ARG A 922 13.30 5.89 17.90
N LEU A 923 13.45 5.54 19.18
CA LEU A 923 12.35 5.52 20.16
C LEU A 923 12.05 6.94 20.66
N VAL A 924 10.76 7.29 20.69
CA VAL A 924 10.24 8.56 21.23
C VAL A 924 9.14 8.25 22.25
N ALA A 925 9.27 8.82 23.45
CA ALA A 925 8.25 8.73 24.49
C ALA A 925 7.41 10.00 24.55
N TYR A 926 6.13 9.91 24.25
CA TYR A 926 5.14 10.96 24.45
C TYR A 926 4.54 10.82 25.85
N LEU A 927 4.62 11.89 26.64
CA LEU A 927 4.31 11.89 28.06
C LEU A 927 3.19 12.88 28.34
N VAL A 928 2.19 12.43 29.08
CA VAL A 928 1.15 13.28 29.64
C VAL A 928 1.43 13.43 31.14
N PRO A 929 1.69 14.64 31.65
CA PRO A 929 2.07 14.82 33.05
C PRO A 929 0.85 14.69 33.99
N GLU A 930 1.12 14.39 35.27
CA GLU A 930 0.15 14.55 36.36
C GLU A 930 -0.13 16.06 36.61
N GLN A 931 -1.35 16.40 37.05
CA GLN A 931 -1.72 17.81 37.28
C GLN A 931 -0.78 18.45 38.32
N GLY A 932 -0.06 19.50 37.90
CA GLY A 932 0.88 20.24 38.74
C GLY A 932 2.29 19.65 38.84
N ALA A 933 2.60 18.57 38.13
CA ALA A 933 3.93 17.97 38.08
C ALA A 933 4.64 18.28 36.74
N ALA A 934 5.91 18.68 36.81
CA ALA A 934 6.77 18.77 35.63
C ALA A 934 7.51 17.43 35.44
N SER A 935 7.27 16.77 34.30
CA SER A 935 8.02 15.58 33.90
C SER A 935 9.37 15.98 33.32
N ASP A 936 10.43 15.97 34.13
CA ASP A 936 11.79 16.24 33.66
C ASP A 936 12.35 15.04 32.84
N PRO A 937 12.63 15.22 31.53
CA PRO A 937 13.20 14.16 30.68
C PRO A 937 14.50 13.57 31.20
N VAL A 938 15.33 14.35 31.90
CA VAL A 938 16.62 13.89 32.41
C VAL A 938 16.41 12.89 33.56
N THR A 939 15.50 13.22 34.47
CA THR A 939 15.11 12.36 35.59
C THR A 939 14.43 11.08 35.10
N LEU A 940 13.52 11.17 34.12
CA LEU A 940 12.84 9.99 33.54
C LEU A 940 13.81 9.07 32.81
N ARG A 941 14.74 9.62 32.02
CA ARG A 941 15.79 8.83 31.35
C ARG A 941 16.66 8.09 32.35
N ARG A 942 17.04 8.74 33.46
CA ARG A 942 17.83 8.11 34.53
C ARG A 942 17.07 6.95 35.17
N ALA A 943 15.79 7.15 35.53
CA ALA A 943 14.97 6.11 36.14
C ALA A 943 14.73 4.92 35.19
N LEU A 944 14.54 5.15 33.90
CA LEU A 944 14.42 4.06 32.92
C LEU A 944 15.70 3.22 32.81
N ARG A 945 16.89 3.84 32.90
CA ARG A 945 18.18 3.13 32.84
C ARG A 945 18.44 2.19 34.01
N GLU A 946 17.77 2.40 35.15
CA GLU A 946 17.89 1.51 36.30
C GLU A 946 17.18 0.17 36.05
N VAL A 947 16.10 0.17 35.25
CA VAL A 947 15.19 -0.98 35.09
C VAL A 947 15.24 -1.59 33.68
N LEU A 948 15.53 -0.79 32.65
CA LEU A 948 15.53 -1.19 31.25
C LEU A 948 16.95 -1.18 30.65
N PRO A 949 17.25 -2.08 29.69
CA PRO A 949 18.49 -2.01 28.91
C PRO A 949 18.62 -0.70 28.10
N GLU A 950 19.86 -0.25 27.85
CA GLU A 950 20.14 1.02 27.15
C GLU A 950 19.44 1.14 25.78
N TYR A 951 19.29 0.04 25.04
CA TYR A 951 18.63 0.05 23.72
C TYR A 951 17.11 0.26 23.78
N MET A 952 16.48 0.08 24.94
CA MET A 952 15.04 0.34 25.15
C MET A 952 14.77 1.75 25.67
N ILE A 953 15.81 2.55 25.92
CA ILE A 953 15.67 3.91 26.44
C ILE A 953 15.29 4.87 25.30
N PRO A 954 14.16 5.59 25.38
CA PRO A 954 13.76 6.57 24.38
C PRO A 954 14.83 7.64 24.14
N ALA A 955 15.09 7.93 22.87
CA ALA A 955 16.02 8.97 22.45
C ALA A 955 15.46 10.38 22.71
N HIS A 956 14.13 10.53 22.67
CA HIS A 956 13.40 11.77 22.92
C HIS A 956 12.24 11.54 23.89
N PHE A 957 11.98 12.53 24.75
CA PHE A 957 10.80 12.59 25.62
C PHE A 957 10.04 13.86 25.28
N VAL A 958 8.81 13.72 24.82
CA VAL A 958 7.97 14.82 24.31
C VAL A 958 6.76 14.94 25.23
N VAL A 959 6.57 16.10 25.85
CA VAL A 959 5.40 16.34 26.72
C VAL A 959 4.22 16.76 25.84
N VAL A 960 3.08 16.11 26.01
CA VAL A 960 1.84 16.39 25.27
C VAL A 960 0.68 16.55 26.26
N ASP A 961 -0.29 17.42 25.96
CA ASP A 961 -1.46 17.66 26.83
C ASP A 961 -2.36 16.42 26.96
N GLY A 962 -2.37 15.59 25.92
CA GLY A 962 -3.04 14.29 25.85
C GLY A 962 -2.52 13.49 24.67
N ILE A 963 -2.63 12.16 24.73
CA ILE A 963 -2.29 11.31 23.58
C ILE A 963 -3.36 11.55 22.49
N PRO A 964 -3.00 12.01 21.28
CA PRO A 964 -3.95 12.22 20.20
C PRO A 964 -4.68 10.92 19.87
N GLN A 965 -6.00 11.02 19.69
CA GLN A 965 -6.84 9.88 19.33
C GLN A 965 -7.57 10.16 18.02
N THR A 966 -7.66 9.14 17.18
CA THR A 966 -8.59 9.08 16.06
C THR A 966 -10.04 9.22 16.56
N PRO A 967 -11.00 9.57 15.69
CA PRO A 967 -12.43 9.61 16.05
C PRO A 967 -12.98 8.30 16.64
N ASN A 968 -12.30 7.16 16.42
CA ASN A 968 -12.65 5.84 16.94
C ASN A 968 -12.02 5.53 18.31
N GLY A 969 -11.40 6.51 18.98
CA GLY A 969 -10.76 6.35 20.29
C GLY A 969 -9.43 5.59 20.27
N LYS A 970 -8.92 5.19 19.09
CA LYS A 970 -7.56 4.62 18.93
C LYS A 970 -6.53 5.75 18.85
N VAL A 971 -5.29 5.47 19.28
CA VAL A 971 -4.15 6.40 19.17
C VAL A 971 -3.93 6.84 17.72
N ASP A 972 -3.81 8.15 17.49
CA ASP A 972 -3.49 8.73 16.18
C ASP A 972 -1.97 8.89 16.02
N TYR A 973 -1.32 7.85 15.49
CA TYR A 973 0.12 7.83 15.24
C TYR A 973 0.57 8.86 14.18
N ALA A 974 -0.30 9.24 13.25
CA ALA A 974 0.01 10.26 12.24
C ALA A 974 0.01 11.67 12.85
N ALA A 975 -0.92 11.96 13.77
CA ALA A 975 -0.88 13.18 14.57
C ALA A 975 0.38 13.25 15.43
N LEU A 976 0.77 12.14 16.06
CA LEU A 976 2.01 12.07 16.85
C LEU A 976 3.28 12.27 16.00
N ALA A 977 3.33 11.69 14.80
CA ALA A 977 4.48 11.84 13.89
C ALA A 977 4.72 13.29 13.45
N ARG A 978 3.66 14.12 13.42
CA ARG A 978 3.73 15.55 13.08
C ARG A 978 4.18 16.46 14.22
N ILE A 979 4.23 15.98 15.46
CA ILE A 979 4.73 16.75 16.60
C ILE A 979 6.24 16.88 16.46
N ASP A 980 6.85 18.06 16.40
CA ASP A 980 8.31 18.16 16.28
C ASP A 980 9.07 17.57 17.49
N LEU A 981 10.20 16.90 17.25
CA LEU A 981 11.06 16.33 18.31
C LEU A 981 11.93 17.38 19.02
N ALA A 982 11.79 18.65 18.65
CA ALA A 982 12.40 19.76 19.34
C ALA A 982 11.59 20.09 20.60
N VAL A 983 12.28 20.25 21.73
CA VAL A 983 11.74 20.71 23.02
C VAL A 983 10.94 22.02 22.80
N PRO A 984 9.79 22.21 23.47
CA PRO A 984 8.80 23.19 23.06
C PRO A 984 9.24 24.62 23.38
N GLU A 985 9.32 25.45 22.35
CA GLU A 985 8.94 26.87 22.45
C GLU A 985 7.60 27.03 21.71
N GLU A 986 6.61 27.42 22.50
CA GLU A 986 5.32 28.03 22.18
C GLU A 986 4.99 28.26 20.69
N THR A 987 3.82 27.74 20.30
CA THR A 987 2.92 28.25 19.25
C THR A 987 3.33 29.60 18.65
N ALA A 988 4.10 29.56 17.55
CA ALA A 988 4.30 30.70 16.68
C ALA A 988 4.41 30.22 15.23
N THR A 989 3.42 30.56 14.41
CA THR A 989 3.51 30.54 12.95
C THR A 989 4.70 31.39 12.53
N THR A 990 5.76 30.79 12.03
CA THR A 990 6.89 31.53 11.46
C THR A 990 6.34 32.44 10.36
N PRO A 991 6.48 33.77 10.46
CA PRO A 991 5.88 34.67 9.51
C PRO A 991 6.53 34.52 8.11
N PRO A 992 5.78 34.85 7.05
CA PRO A 992 6.35 35.01 5.71
C PRO A 992 7.58 35.93 5.68
N ASP A 993 8.69 35.42 5.15
CA ASP A 993 10.02 36.04 5.22
C ASP A 993 10.28 36.94 3.99
N THR A 994 9.80 36.52 2.82
CA THR A 994 9.94 37.29 1.56
C THR A 994 8.68 38.09 1.20
N ASP A 995 8.80 39.11 0.34
CA ASP A 995 7.65 39.87 -0.17
C ASP A 995 6.67 38.98 -0.96
N LEU A 996 7.21 37.96 -1.65
CA LEU A 996 6.40 36.98 -2.37
C LEU A 996 5.63 36.08 -1.40
N GLU A 997 6.29 35.57 -0.36
CA GLU A 997 5.63 34.80 0.71
C GLU A 997 4.54 35.64 1.41
N ARG A 998 4.81 36.92 1.71
CA ARG A 998 3.82 37.84 2.29
C ARG A 998 2.61 38.01 1.37
N GLY A 999 2.84 38.23 0.08
CA GLY A 999 1.78 38.39 -0.91
C GLY A 999 0.92 37.13 -1.08
N ILE A 1000 1.52 35.94 -1.02
CA ILE A 1000 0.81 34.65 -1.05
C ILE A 1000 -0.03 34.49 0.23
N ALA A 1001 0.55 34.76 1.41
CA ALA A 1001 -0.13 34.64 2.69
C ALA A 1001 -1.34 35.59 2.80
N GLU A 1002 -1.24 36.83 2.31
CA GLU A 1002 -2.37 37.76 2.24
C GLU A 1002 -3.51 37.22 1.38
N ILE A 1003 -3.19 36.68 0.19
CA ILE A 1003 -4.20 36.09 -0.70
C ILE A 1003 -4.89 34.90 -0.01
N TRP A 1004 -4.15 34.07 0.72
CA TRP A 1004 -4.71 32.94 1.45
C TRP A 1004 -5.58 33.39 2.62
N GLN A 1005 -5.18 34.41 3.37
CA GLN A 1005 -6.00 34.98 4.46
C GLN A 1005 -7.35 35.45 3.92
N GLU A 1006 -7.35 36.15 2.79
CA GLU A 1006 -8.57 36.66 2.17
C GLU A 1006 -9.46 35.54 1.60
N VAL A 1007 -8.87 34.53 0.96
CA VAL A 1007 -9.63 33.45 0.31
C VAL A 1007 -10.14 32.42 1.33
N LEU A 1008 -9.33 32.07 2.33
CA LEU A 1008 -9.68 31.07 3.36
C LEU A 1008 -10.44 31.69 4.54
N GLY A 1009 -10.43 33.02 4.68
CA GLY A 1009 -11.04 33.71 5.82
C GLY A 1009 -10.31 33.49 7.15
N VAL A 1010 -9.00 33.20 7.11
CA VAL A 1010 -8.17 32.95 8.30
C VAL A 1010 -7.38 34.19 8.71
N ARG A 1011 -7.16 34.38 10.02
CA ARG A 1011 -6.54 35.61 10.58
C ARG A 1011 -5.03 35.71 10.35
N ARG A 1012 -4.31 34.59 10.31
CA ARG A 1012 -2.85 34.53 10.09
C ARG A 1012 -2.52 33.28 9.29
N VAL A 1013 -1.51 33.40 8.42
CA VAL A 1013 -0.94 32.31 7.61
C VAL A 1013 0.57 32.43 7.74
N GLY A 1014 1.20 31.40 8.30
CA GLY A 1014 2.65 31.25 8.42
C GLY A 1014 3.28 30.69 7.15
N ARG A 1015 4.60 30.81 7.02
CA ARG A 1015 5.35 30.38 5.83
C ARG A 1015 5.28 28.87 5.57
N HIS A 1016 5.11 28.06 6.61
CA HIS A 1016 5.04 26.60 6.52
C HIS A 1016 3.60 26.07 6.64
N ASP A 1017 2.60 26.97 6.74
CA ASP A 1017 1.21 26.55 6.81
C ASP A 1017 0.79 25.94 5.47
N ASN A 1018 0.09 24.82 5.54
CA ASN A 1018 -0.44 24.12 4.39
C ASN A 1018 -1.84 24.64 4.02
N PHE A 1019 -2.07 24.89 2.73
CA PHE A 1019 -3.33 25.42 2.20
C PHE A 1019 -4.54 24.55 2.56
N PHE A 1020 -4.41 23.22 2.46
CA PHE A 1020 -5.49 22.28 2.71
C PHE A 1020 -5.76 22.10 4.21
N ASP A 1021 -4.72 22.16 5.04
CA ASP A 1021 -4.85 22.09 6.51
C ASP A 1021 -5.59 23.33 7.06
N LEU A 1022 -5.41 24.49 6.41
CA LEU A 1022 -6.12 25.72 6.74
C LEU A 1022 -7.58 25.76 6.22
N GLY A 1023 -8.09 24.63 5.72
CA GLY A 1023 -9.47 24.51 5.20
C GLY A 1023 -9.61 24.86 3.72
N GLY A 1024 -8.51 24.95 2.99
CA GLY A 1024 -8.51 25.08 1.53
C GLY A 1024 -9.02 23.81 0.84
N ASN A 1025 -9.68 23.98 -0.29
CA ASN A 1025 -10.17 22.89 -1.14
C ASN A 1025 -9.89 23.21 -2.61
N SER A 1026 -10.22 22.27 -3.51
CA SER A 1026 -10.00 22.39 -4.96
C SER A 1026 -10.76 23.57 -5.61
N LEU A 1027 -11.72 24.18 -4.91
CA LEU A 1027 -12.44 25.36 -5.38
C LEU A 1027 -11.78 26.67 -4.91
N LEU A 1028 -11.34 26.71 -3.66
CA LEU A 1028 -10.63 27.86 -3.10
C LEU A 1028 -9.27 28.02 -3.77
N ILE A 1029 -8.63 26.92 -4.19
CA ILE A 1029 -7.34 26.96 -4.87
C ILE A 1029 -7.42 27.63 -6.25
N THR A 1030 -8.55 27.53 -6.97
CA THR A 1030 -8.74 28.25 -8.25
C THR A 1030 -8.92 29.75 -8.04
N LYS A 1031 -9.52 30.17 -6.92
CA LYS A 1031 -9.57 31.59 -6.51
C LYS A 1031 -8.20 32.14 -6.15
N VAL A 1032 -7.43 31.37 -5.38
CA VAL A 1032 -6.04 31.69 -5.06
C VAL A 1032 -5.22 31.83 -6.35
N ARG A 1033 -5.36 30.89 -7.29
CA ARG A 1033 -4.70 30.93 -8.61
C ARG A 1033 -5.02 32.24 -9.32
N ALA A 1034 -6.30 32.55 -9.54
CA ALA A 1034 -6.71 33.76 -10.27
C ALA A 1034 -6.13 35.05 -9.65
N ARG A 1035 -6.15 35.16 -8.32
CA ARG A 1035 -5.59 36.31 -7.60
C ARG A 1035 -4.07 36.38 -7.69
N LEU A 1036 -3.38 35.25 -7.62
CA LEU A 1036 -1.94 35.18 -7.81
C LEU A 1036 -1.55 35.55 -9.25
N GLU A 1037 -2.25 35.04 -10.26
CA GLU A 1037 -2.01 35.38 -11.66
C GLU A 1037 -2.22 36.88 -11.92
N GLN A 1038 -3.26 37.48 -11.32
CA GLN A 1038 -3.51 38.91 -11.40
C GLN A 1038 -2.41 39.74 -10.72
N ARG A 1039 -1.95 39.32 -9.54
CA ARG A 1039 -0.93 40.04 -8.75
C ARG A 1039 0.47 39.89 -9.33
N LEU A 1040 0.82 38.71 -9.83
CA LEU A 1040 2.17 38.36 -10.30
C LEU A 1040 2.34 38.49 -11.82
N ARG A 1041 1.24 38.66 -12.58
CA ARG A 1041 1.24 38.70 -14.06
C ARG A 1041 1.90 37.47 -14.70
N THR A 1042 1.87 36.33 -14.01
CA THR A 1042 2.40 35.05 -14.49
C THR A 1042 1.27 34.04 -14.55
N ARG A 1043 1.22 33.20 -15.59
CA ARG A 1043 0.24 32.09 -15.67
C ARG A 1043 0.68 30.94 -14.78
N LEU A 1044 -0.23 30.45 -13.94
CA LEU A 1044 -0.01 29.36 -13.02
C LEU A 1044 -0.94 28.19 -13.35
N THR A 1045 -0.44 26.96 -13.18
CA THR A 1045 -1.31 25.79 -13.26
C THR A 1045 -1.86 25.46 -11.88
N THR A 1046 -3.10 24.98 -11.79
CA THR A 1046 -3.66 24.52 -10.50
C THR A 1046 -2.82 23.40 -9.89
N LEU A 1047 -2.21 22.56 -10.74
CA LEU A 1047 -1.27 21.51 -10.33
C LEU A 1047 -0.04 22.05 -9.58
N THR A 1048 0.45 23.25 -9.90
CA THR A 1048 1.56 23.89 -9.18
C THR A 1048 1.19 24.16 -7.72
N LEU A 1049 -0.03 24.65 -7.47
CA LEU A 1049 -0.52 24.93 -6.11
C LEU A 1049 -0.74 23.63 -5.30
N PHE A 1050 -1.15 22.55 -5.96
CA PHE A 1050 -1.27 21.23 -5.32
C PHE A 1050 0.10 20.59 -4.97
N ARG A 1051 1.12 20.81 -5.82
CA ARG A 1051 2.48 20.28 -5.60
C ARG A 1051 3.25 21.03 -4.53
N HIS A 1052 2.93 22.30 -4.33
CA HIS A 1052 3.59 23.19 -3.39
C HIS A 1052 2.55 23.82 -2.46
N PRO A 1053 1.93 23.03 -1.56
CA PRO A 1053 0.79 23.46 -0.78
C PRO A 1053 1.16 24.32 0.42
N THR A 1054 2.43 24.71 0.60
CA THR A 1054 2.86 25.65 1.64
C THR A 1054 3.27 26.99 1.03
N VAL A 1055 3.15 28.08 1.80
CA VAL A 1055 3.53 29.43 1.33
C VAL A 1055 4.99 29.47 0.90
N HIS A 1056 5.89 28.84 1.66
CA HIS A 1056 7.31 28.79 1.38
C HIS A 1056 7.62 28.01 0.10
N ASP A 1057 7.09 26.79 -0.04
CA ASP A 1057 7.39 25.95 -1.21
C ASP A 1057 6.84 26.58 -2.50
N LEU A 1058 5.66 27.21 -2.42
CA LEU A 1058 5.08 27.92 -3.55
C LEU A 1058 5.91 29.14 -3.94
N ALA A 1059 6.34 29.95 -2.96
CA ALA A 1059 7.20 31.10 -3.21
C ALA A 1059 8.55 30.70 -3.80
N ALA A 1060 9.15 29.61 -3.32
CA ALA A 1060 10.40 29.07 -3.83
C ALA A 1060 10.25 28.59 -5.30
N ASN A 1061 9.15 27.89 -5.61
CA ASN A 1061 8.85 27.46 -6.97
C ASN A 1061 8.65 28.65 -7.92
N LEU A 1062 7.88 29.65 -7.50
CA LEU A 1062 7.61 30.86 -8.29
C LEU A 1062 8.87 31.71 -8.51
N SER A 1063 9.77 31.77 -7.53
CA SER A 1063 11.04 32.49 -7.64
C SER A 1063 12.02 31.81 -8.60
N ALA A 1064 11.94 30.48 -8.76
CA ALA A 1064 12.75 29.72 -9.71
C ALA A 1064 12.26 29.86 -11.17
N VAL A 1065 10.99 30.23 -11.38
CA VAL A 1065 10.39 30.51 -12.68
C VAL A 1065 10.36 32.03 -12.90
N GLY A 1066 11.49 32.62 -13.31
CA GLY A 1066 11.61 34.06 -13.53
C GLY A 1066 10.60 34.62 -14.56
N PRO A 1067 10.39 35.96 -14.59
CA PRO A 1067 9.39 36.59 -15.46
C PRO A 1067 9.69 36.32 -16.92
N THR A 1068 8.80 35.62 -17.62
CA THR A 1068 8.82 35.53 -19.08
C THR A 1068 8.34 36.85 -19.66
N ASP A 1069 9.24 37.55 -20.35
CA ASP A 1069 8.98 38.80 -21.04
C ASP A 1069 7.78 38.67 -21.98
N GLY A 1070 6.83 39.59 -21.83
CA GLY A 1070 5.69 39.76 -22.71
C GLY A 1070 6.14 40.22 -24.09
N ALA A 1071 6.28 39.27 -25.02
CA ALA A 1071 6.27 39.55 -26.45
C ALA A 1071 5.52 38.43 -27.17
N VAL A 1072 4.22 38.66 -27.40
CA VAL A 1072 3.49 37.97 -28.46
C VAL A 1072 4.06 38.50 -29.78
N THR A 1073 5.05 37.81 -30.35
CA THR A 1073 5.28 37.88 -31.79
C THR A 1073 4.46 36.78 -32.43
N GLY A 1074 3.50 37.19 -33.27
CA GLY A 1074 2.75 36.29 -34.14
C GLY A 1074 3.72 35.55 -35.05
N GLY A 1075 4.00 34.30 -34.72
CA GLY A 1075 4.69 33.33 -35.56
C GLY A 1075 3.68 32.31 -36.04
N THR A 1076 3.33 32.37 -37.32
CA THR A 1076 2.58 31.33 -38.03
C THR A 1076 3.19 29.96 -37.79
N ALA A 1077 2.51 29.09 -37.04
CA ALA A 1077 2.86 27.69 -36.88
C ALA A 1077 2.54 26.90 -38.16
N GLY A 1078 3.33 27.15 -39.20
CA GLY A 1078 3.55 26.22 -40.29
C GLY A 1078 4.75 25.34 -39.97
N ALA A 1079 4.56 24.02 -40.02
CA ALA A 1079 5.57 22.97 -39.95
C ALA A 1079 6.19 22.65 -38.57
N ASP A 1080 5.58 21.68 -37.87
CA ASP A 1080 6.30 20.42 -37.54
C ASP A 1080 5.31 19.26 -37.30
N ARG A 1081 4.60 18.86 -38.36
CA ARG A 1081 3.80 17.61 -38.39
C ARG A 1081 4.68 16.37 -38.65
N SER A 1082 5.99 16.54 -38.81
CA SER A 1082 6.96 15.49 -39.17
C SER A 1082 7.55 14.78 -37.95
N ALA A 1083 7.89 15.52 -36.88
CA ALA A 1083 8.53 14.94 -35.70
C ALA A 1083 7.60 13.97 -34.93
N LEU A 1084 6.33 14.34 -34.74
CA LEU A 1084 5.29 13.50 -34.11
C LEU A 1084 4.95 12.24 -34.91
N ARG A 1085 5.05 12.31 -36.25
CA ARG A 1085 4.91 11.14 -37.13
C ARG A 1085 6.12 10.20 -37.06
N ALA A 1086 7.29 10.67 -36.61
CA ALA A 1086 8.50 9.86 -36.54
C ALA A 1086 8.60 9.07 -35.22
N GLU A 1087 8.20 9.67 -34.10
CA GLU A 1087 8.12 8.98 -32.81
C GLU A 1087 6.98 7.95 -32.76
N GLY A 1088 5.80 8.29 -33.30
CA GLY A 1088 4.68 7.33 -33.42
C GLY A 1088 5.02 6.13 -34.32
N ARG A 1089 5.77 6.33 -35.40
CA ARG A 1089 6.24 5.24 -36.28
C ARG A 1089 7.33 4.36 -35.65
N ARG A 1090 8.17 4.91 -34.77
CA ARG A 1090 9.15 4.11 -34.00
C ARG A 1090 8.48 3.21 -32.97
N ALA A 1091 7.51 3.73 -32.22
CA ALA A 1091 6.72 2.94 -31.28
C ALA A 1091 5.89 1.84 -31.96
N LEU A 1092 5.34 2.12 -33.15
CA LEU A 1092 4.62 1.13 -33.96
C LEU A 1092 5.56 0.05 -34.52
N ALA A 1093 6.75 0.41 -34.99
CA ALA A 1093 7.73 -0.54 -35.53
C ALA A 1093 8.27 -1.50 -34.45
N GLU A 1094 8.39 -1.06 -33.20
CA GLU A 1094 8.75 -1.93 -32.07
C GLU A 1094 7.61 -2.88 -31.66
N ARG A 1095 6.35 -2.44 -31.72
CA ARG A 1095 5.17 -3.32 -31.52
C ARG A 1095 5.03 -4.39 -32.61
N SER A 1096 5.25 -4.01 -33.88
CA SER A 1096 5.22 -4.94 -35.01
C SER A 1096 6.35 -5.98 -34.98
N ARG A 1097 7.52 -5.61 -34.43
CA ARG A 1097 8.62 -6.56 -34.20
C ARG A 1097 8.31 -7.54 -33.07
N ARG A 1098 7.69 -7.10 -31.97
CA ARG A 1098 7.31 -8.00 -30.86
C ARG A 1098 6.18 -8.98 -31.21
N ARG A 1099 5.27 -8.63 -32.12
CA ARG A 1099 4.21 -9.55 -32.60
C ARG A 1099 4.69 -10.56 -33.65
N ARG A 1100 5.77 -10.28 -34.41
CA ARG A 1100 6.31 -11.19 -35.42
C ARG A 1100 7.30 -12.23 -34.90
N THR A 1101 7.80 -12.08 -33.66
CA THR A 1101 8.74 -13.03 -33.04
C THR A 1101 8.09 -14.03 -32.09
N GLY A 1102 6.75 -14.11 -32.04
CA GLY A 1102 6.00 -15.00 -31.14
C GLY A 1102 5.46 -16.27 -31.80
N THR A 1103 5.79 -16.53 -33.07
CA THR A 1103 5.39 -17.75 -33.79
C THR A 1103 6.60 -18.22 -34.60
N ASP A 1104 7.51 -18.92 -33.93
CA ASP A 1104 8.40 -19.97 -34.47
C ASP A 1104 9.43 -20.36 -33.39
N GLY A 1105 9.23 -21.51 -32.76
CA GLY A 1105 10.17 -22.12 -31.82
C GLY A 1105 9.45 -23.02 -30.79
N GLU A 1106 9.76 -24.31 -30.85
CA GLU A 1106 9.28 -25.44 -30.02
C GLU A 1106 9.14 -25.18 -28.52
#